data_AF-A0A7V2LEP6-F1
#
_entry.id   AF-A0A7V2LEP6-F1
#
_cell.length_a   1.000
_cell.length_b   1.000
_cell.length_c   1.000
_cell.angle_alpha   90.00
_cell.angle_beta   90.00
_cell.angle_gamma   90.00
#
_symmetry.space_group_name_H-M   'P 1'
#
loop_
_entity.id
_entity.type
_entity.pdbx_description
1 polymer ?
#
loop_
_entity_poly.entity_id
_entity_poly.type
_entity_poly.pdbx_seq_one_letter_code
_entity_poly.pdbx_strand_id
1 'polypeptide(L)'
;MNQTCVALDLETTGLEPKIDEIIEIGAVKFRGDEVIDTFNSLINPRRTVPYRIHLMCGIEQSQLDSSPVFEELAEHLNSFIDGCPIVGHNVSFDLGFLAQKGIMPANAIYDTWELATILLFQQPDYSLSSLAKKLGLSPPQHRALPDAMAAKELLLALFERSLQLDITTIEELIRLSETADWETGRFFREVLKLKAKTAFSPGGGTLTPEGKKEVSLWEKDAGPTLTARAERASLDIEKLSAILEPDGILAQALSGYEHRPGQVHMMQAVAQALNNNEHLIVEAGTGTGKSIAYLLPSTFFAMENSVHLVISTNTINLQEQLIGKDIPDLLRALALGQAPSIKNLRVIQLKGRANYLCLKKYEAMRASSRLSIDEAKLLARITVWLQSTQTGDRAELNLSGSETAAWNKLCAEFDERFGMQCPHRQRDTCFLYRARFAAENAHLIVVNHALLLSVMTPETGVLPHYDHLIIDEAHHLEDEATDQLSSKITQWDLFNYLNQFRNEPGGGLSTGLLHWLDESLRGSTAALSRKRQLKQLGESLDSHIDKAQLHLTTFLDRIRDFVEKQTPDQGDYDRNLLLTWDKRTQPGWSRVETSWEDLNLVLRDIADDLDRVYIALDELEDSTISGYEHLILELSYLFSRSNELRQQIDSLVSQPESDSIYWLSINSQNDSVELSIAPLRVGRVLRDSLFSSKDCVILTGATLSTENHFEYIKDRLGLENINEVLLGTPFDYPGSTMIYLPADIPDPGDARYQQALSDMLTELCRTCRGHTLVLFTSHAALRATQAAIQAPLEQEGILVMGQGVDGSPKQLIAAFKANPESVLLGTASLWEGIDVVGDVLSVLVITRLPFNVPTEPIFAARCKLFDDPFNEYGLPQAAIRFKQGFGRLIRSKDDRGALIIFDKRLQTKRYGPVFLDSIPPCTIVRGSSKELPSAVVKWLEREHN
;
A
#
# COMPACT_ATOMS: atom_id res chain seq x y z
N MET A 1 4.65 29.16 24.44
CA MET A 1 3.92 29.97 23.43
C MET A 1 3.23 31.16 24.12
N ASN A 2 3.45 32.41 23.68
CA ASN A 2 2.98 33.61 24.41
C ASN A 2 1.67 34.24 23.87
N GLN A 3 1.20 33.79 22.70
CA GLN A 3 -0.07 34.23 22.11
C GLN A 3 -1.24 33.52 22.81
N THR A 4 -2.39 34.20 22.89
CA THR A 4 -3.64 33.59 23.37
C THR A 4 -4.31 32.87 22.21
N CYS A 5 -4.68 31.61 22.41
CA CYS A 5 -5.27 30.74 21.39
C CYS A 5 -6.56 30.11 21.91
N VAL A 6 -7.37 29.58 21.01
CA VAL A 6 -8.57 28.81 21.33
C VAL A 6 -8.45 27.43 20.71
N ALA A 7 -8.37 26.39 21.52
CA ALA A 7 -8.56 25.02 21.05
C ALA A 7 -10.05 24.74 20.92
N LEU A 8 -10.45 24.13 19.81
CA LEU A 8 -11.83 23.85 19.44
C LEU A 8 -11.92 22.42 18.93
N ASP A 9 -12.97 21.73 19.34
CA ASP A 9 -13.34 20.41 18.87
C ASP A 9 -14.88 20.29 18.90
N LEU A 10 -15.44 19.54 17.96
CA LEU A 10 -16.87 19.31 17.82
C LEU A 10 -17.18 17.80 17.76
N GLU A 11 -18.21 17.39 18.48
CA GLU A 11 -18.84 16.10 18.24
C GLU A 11 -20.05 16.30 17.32
N THR A 12 -20.23 15.40 16.35
CA THR A 12 -21.24 15.52 15.30
C THR A 12 -22.01 14.22 15.09
N THR A 13 -23.16 14.29 14.41
CA THR A 13 -23.96 13.10 14.04
C THR A 13 -23.31 12.25 12.94
N GLY A 14 -22.27 12.76 12.29
CA GLY A 14 -21.57 12.13 11.16
C GLY A 14 -20.49 13.04 10.57
N LEU A 15 -19.95 12.69 9.41
CA LEU A 15 -18.75 13.33 8.86
C LEU A 15 -19.02 14.42 7.82
N GLU A 16 -20.27 14.59 7.37
CA GLU A 16 -20.59 15.48 6.25
C GLU A 16 -21.31 16.76 6.72
N PRO A 17 -20.64 17.94 6.72
CA PRO A 17 -21.23 19.18 7.21
C PRO A 17 -22.56 19.61 6.55
N LYS A 18 -22.83 19.12 5.33
CA LYS A 18 -24.05 19.46 4.58
C LYS A 18 -25.27 18.69 5.05
N ILE A 19 -25.09 17.50 5.60
CA ILE A 19 -26.18 16.60 5.97
C ILE A 19 -26.18 16.30 7.47
N ASP A 20 -25.03 16.31 8.15
CA ASP A 20 -24.89 16.05 9.57
C ASP A 20 -24.97 17.31 10.44
N GLU A 21 -25.16 17.12 11.75
CA GLU A 21 -25.34 18.20 12.73
C GLU A 21 -24.33 18.10 13.86
N ILE A 22 -24.07 19.23 14.51
CA ILE A 22 -23.24 19.33 15.72
C ILE A 22 -24.07 18.88 16.93
N ILE A 23 -23.49 18.04 17.79
CA ILE A 23 -24.11 17.53 19.03
C ILE A 23 -23.39 18.00 20.30
N GLU A 24 -22.12 18.39 20.22
CA GLU A 24 -21.37 19.01 21.31
C GLU A 24 -20.33 19.99 20.76
N ILE A 25 -20.13 21.12 21.44
CA ILE A 25 -19.00 22.04 21.20
C ILE A 25 -18.15 22.09 22.46
N GLY A 26 -16.84 21.91 22.29
CA GLY A 26 -15.84 22.14 23.31
C GLY A 26 -14.81 23.14 22.81
N ALA A 27 -14.59 24.21 23.57
CA ALA A 27 -13.53 25.16 23.29
C ALA A 27 -12.79 25.59 24.54
N VAL A 28 -11.47 25.70 24.44
CA VAL A 28 -10.57 26.08 25.53
C VAL A 28 -9.75 27.29 25.11
N LYS A 29 -9.92 28.43 25.77
CA LYS A 29 -9.09 29.62 25.58
C LYS A 29 -7.88 29.54 26.51
N PHE A 30 -6.67 29.64 25.97
CA PHE A 30 -5.45 29.41 26.73
C PHE A 30 -4.28 30.31 26.30
N ARG A 31 -3.28 30.41 27.17
CA ARG A 31 -1.99 31.06 26.89
C ARG A 31 -0.87 30.27 27.56
N GLY A 32 -0.01 29.64 26.75
CA GLY A 32 0.93 28.64 27.26
C GLY A 32 0.17 27.50 27.94
N ASP A 33 0.64 27.07 29.11
CA ASP A 33 -0.04 26.02 29.88
C ASP A 33 -1.31 26.51 30.59
N GLU A 34 -1.48 27.82 30.78
CA GLU A 34 -2.60 28.40 31.53
C GLU A 34 -3.90 28.39 30.70
N VAL A 35 -4.96 27.81 31.28
CA VAL A 35 -6.32 27.89 30.73
C VAL A 35 -6.97 29.17 31.26
N ILE A 36 -7.37 30.06 30.33
CA ILE A 36 -7.99 31.35 30.64
C ILE A 36 -9.51 31.19 30.78
N ASP A 37 -10.13 30.45 29.88
CA ASP A 37 -11.58 30.26 29.85
C ASP A 37 -11.96 28.98 29.09
N THR A 38 -13.15 28.46 29.31
CA THR A 38 -13.67 27.25 28.63
C THR A 38 -15.13 27.43 28.23
N PHE A 39 -15.46 27.02 27.01
CA PHE A 39 -16.83 26.93 26.50
C PHE A 39 -17.16 25.46 26.27
N ASN A 40 -18.27 24.98 26.83
CA ASN A 40 -18.72 23.61 26.62
C ASN A 40 -20.25 23.57 26.59
N SER A 41 -20.84 22.98 25.56
CA SER A 41 -22.28 22.79 25.49
C SER A 41 -22.65 21.61 24.59
N LEU A 42 -23.60 20.81 25.06
CA LEU A 42 -24.38 19.92 24.20
C LEU A 42 -25.33 20.74 23.33
N ILE A 43 -25.70 20.19 22.18
CA ILE A 43 -26.57 20.83 21.19
C ILE A 43 -27.65 19.85 20.77
N ASN A 44 -28.88 20.31 20.70
CA ASN A 44 -29.97 19.54 20.11
C ASN A 44 -29.84 19.55 18.57
N PRO A 45 -29.49 18.42 17.91
CA PRO A 45 -29.33 18.35 16.46
C PRO A 45 -30.68 18.24 15.72
N ARG A 46 -31.80 18.24 16.45
CA ARG A 46 -33.18 18.03 15.97
C ARG A 46 -33.37 16.73 15.18
N ARG A 47 -32.57 15.70 15.49
CA ARG A 47 -32.58 14.38 14.87
C ARG A 47 -32.00 13.33 15.81
N THR A 48 -32.20 12.06 15.46
CA THR A 48 -31.62 10.92 16.17
C THR A 48 -30.13 10.78 15.84
N VAL A 49 -29.29 10.57 16.86
CA VAL A 49 -27.85 10.31 16.69
C VAL A 49 -27.60 8.84 16.32
N PRO A 50 -26.75 8.56 15.32
CA PRO A 50 -26.37 7.18 14.98
C PRO A 50 -25.70 6.44 16.13
N TYR A 51 -25.95 5.13 16.25
CA TYR A 51 -25.46 4.30 17.36
C TYR A 51 -23.94 4.30 17.48
N ARG A 52 -23.22 4.31 16.35
CA ARG A 52 -21.76 4.41 16.32
C ARG A 52 -21.22 5.66 17.03
N ILE A 53 -21.89 6.80 16.84
CA ILE A 53 -21.52 8.05 17.49
C ILE A 53 -21.79 7.95 18.99
N HIS A 54 -22.93 7.38 19.39
CA HIS A 54 -23.23 7.11 20.79
C HIS A 54 -22.17 6.22 21.47
N LEU A 55 -21.71 5.15 20.81
CA LEU A 55 -20.62 4.30 21.31
C LEU A 55 -19.29 5.05 21.45
N MET A 56 -19.00 5.97 20.53
CA MET A 56 -17.77 6.77 20.58
C MET A 56 -17.81 7.79 21.71
N CYS A 57 -18.82 8.67 21.73
CA CYS A 57 -18.84 9.82 22.64
C CYS A 57 -19.59 9.58 23.95
N GLY A 58 -20.41 8.52 24.04
CA GLY A 58 -21.21 8.22 25.22
C GLY A 58 -22.33 9.23 25.50
N ILE A 59 -22.71 10.07 24.51
CA ILE A 59 -23.79 11.05 24.65
C ILE A 59 -25.14 10.37 24.37
N GLU A 60 -26.06 10.44 25.32
CA GLU A 60 -27.41 9.89 25.16
C GLU A 60 -28.34 10.85 24.40
N GLN A 61 -29.25 10.31 23.59
CA GLN A 61 -30.27 11.11 22.88
C GLN A 61 -31.11 11.97 23.83
N SER A 62 -31.41 11.44 25.03
CA SER A 62 -32.17 12.13 26.08
C SER A 62 -31.51 13.45 26.52
N GLN A 63 -30.18 13.49 26.54
CA GLN A 63 -29.39 14.67 26.92
C GLN A 63 -29.46 15.72 25.81
N LEU A 64 -29.35 15.31 24.54
CA LEU A 64 -29.40 16.18 23.37
C LEU A 64 -30.78 16.80 23.17
N ASP A 65 -31.86 16.03 23.36
CA ASP A 65 -33.22 16.54 23.20
C ASP A 65 -33.54 17.68 24.18
N SER A 66 -32.90 17.66 25.35
CA SER A 66 -33.03 18.69 26.40
C SER A 66 -32.05 19.87 26.28
N SER A 67 -31.13 19.81 25.31
CA SER A 67 -30.06 20.79 25.11
C SER A 67 -30.50 21.97 24.21
N PRO A 68 -29.82 23.14 24.28
CA PRO A 68 -30.10 24.27 23.40
C PRO A 68 -29.84 23.92 21.92
N VAL A 69 -30.50 24.64 21.02
CA VAL A 69 -30.21 24.55 19.57
C VAL A 69 -29.02 25.45 19.22
N PHE A 70 -28.31 25.14 18.13
CA PHE A 70 -27.08 25.86 17.76
C PHE A 70 -27.27 27.38 17.66
N GLU A 71 -28.42 27.84 17.15
CA GLU A 71 -28.72 29.26 16.96
C GLU A 71 -28.70 30.05 18.28
N GLU A 72 -28.99 29.41 19.42
CA GLU A 72 -28.95 30.04 20.74
C GLU A 72 -27.50 30.22 21.26
N LEU A 73 -26.55 29.45 20.73
CA LEU A 73 -25.15 29.46 21.15
C LEU A 73 -24.23 30.23 20.20
N ALA A 74 -24.67 30.46 18.96
CA ALA A 74 -23.84 30.97 17.87
C ALA A 74 -23.13 32.30 18.21
N GLU A 75 -23.85 33.28 18.77
CA GLU A 75 -23.26 34.57 19.13
C GLU A 75 -22.19 34.44 20.23
N HIS A 76 -22.46 33.61 21.24
CA HIS A 76 -21.54 33.39 22.35
C HIS A 76 -20.28 32.66 21.88
N LEU A 77 -20.42 31.62 21.06
CA LEU A 77 -19.29 30.91 20.46
C LEU A 77 -18.46 31.85 19.58
N ASN A 78 -19.10 32.65 18.72
CA ASN A 78 -18.41 33.59 17.85
C ASN A 78 -17.60 34.61 18.66
N SER A 79 -18.18 35.18 19.72
CA SER A 79 -17.46 36.06 20.64
C SER A 79 -16.33 35.35 21.40
N PHE A 80 -16.46 34.05 21.66
CA PHE A 80 -15.43 33.28 22.36
C PHE A 80 -14.20 33.06 21.48
N ILE A 81 -14.39 32.74 20.20
CA ILE A 81 -13.30 32.44 19.26
C ILE A 81 -12.69 33.69 18.61
N ASP A 82 -13.39 34.83 18.59
CA ASP A 82 -12.97 36.03 17.85
C ASP A 82 -11.54 36.50 18.21
N GLY A 83 -10.79 36.88 17.17
CA GLY A 83 -9.43 37.45 17.27
C GLY A 83 -8.33 36.51 17.78
N CYS A 84 -8.61 35.24 18.09
CA CYS A 84 -7.64 34.27 18.60
C CYS A 84 -7.34 33.17 17.57
N PRO A 85 -6.07 32.73 17.37
CA PRO A 85 -5.81 31.57 16.54
C PRO A 85 -6.59 30.35 17.03
N ILE A 86 -7.20 29.64 16.09
CA ILE A 86 -7.99 28.44 16.37
C ILE A 86 -7.08 27.24 16.22
N VAL A 87 -7.13 26.36 17.22
CA VAL A 87 -6.35 25.14 17.33
C VAL A 87 -7.32 23.98 17.31
N GLY A 88 -7.01 22.93 16.57
CA GLY A 88 -7.79 21.69 16.62
C GLY A 88 -7.00 20.56 15.99
N HIS A 89 -7.58 19.37 16.00
CA HIS A 89 -6.98 18.20 15.38
C HIS A 89 -7.78 17.84 14.12
N ASN A 90 -7.22 18.07 12.94
CA ASN A 90 -7.99 18.09 11.68
C ASN A 90 -9.10 19.18 11.68
N VAL A 91 -8.76 20.36 12.19
CA VAL A 91 -9.69 21.47 12.50
C VAL A 91 -10.49 21.99 11.30
N SER A 92 -10.04 21.69 10.08
CA SER A 92 -10.80 21.98 8.86
C SER A 92 -12.18 21.30 8.86
N PHE A 93 -12.30 20.15 9.52
CA PHE A 93 -13.55 19.45 9.76
C PHE A 93 -14.52 20.30 10.59
N ASP A 94 -14.09 20.73 11.79
CA ASP A 94 -14.90 21.52 12.72
C ASP A 94 -15.33 22.85 12.10
N LEU A 95 -14.39 23.52 11.44
CA LEU A 95 -14.65 24.79 10.74
C LEU A 95 -15.62 24.61 9.57
N GLY A 96 -15.66 23.43 8.93
CA GLY A 96 -16.65 23.10 7.90
C GLY A 96 -18.08 23.08 8.45
N PHE A 97 -18.29 22.50 9.64
CA PHE A 97 -19.58 22.50 10.33
C PHE A 97 -19.98 23.92 10.78
N LEU A 98 -19.04 24.67 11.37
CA LEU A 98 -19.29 26.07 11.77
C LEU A 98 -19.61 26.97 10.57
N ALA A 99 -18.93 26.77 9.44
CA ALA A 99 -19.16 27.54 8.22
C ALA A 99 -20.58 27.34 7.67
N GLN A 100 -21.11 26.11 7.73
CA GLN A 100 -22.51 25.82 7.33
C GLN A 100 -23.53 26.51 8.26
N LYS A 101 -23.15 26.77 9.51
CA LYS A 101 -23.96 27.53 10.46
C LYS A 101 -23.70 29.04 10.43
N GLY A 102 -22.92 29.52 9.44
CA GLY A 102 -22.64 30.94 9.23
C GLY A 102 -21.50 31.52 10.07
N ILE A 103 -20.73 30.69 10.78
CA ILE A 103 -19.56 31.12 11.54
C ILE A 103 -18.29 30.83 10.71
N MET A 104 -17.66 31.89 10.18
CA MET A 104 -16.43 31.81 9.38
C MET A 104 -15.36 32.73 10.00
N PRO A 105 -14.62 32.24 11.01
CA PRO A 105 -13.63 33.05 11.70
C PRO A 105 -12.46 33.38 10.77
N ALA A 106 -12.07 34.65 10.67
CA ALA A 106 -10.91 35.10 9.88
C ALA A 106 -9.57 34.89 10.61
N ASN A 107 -9.51 33.88 11.48
CA ASN A 107 -8.45 33.68 12.45
C ASN A 107 -7.32 32.85 11.84
N ALA A 108 -6.12 32.92 12.42
CA ALA A 108 -5.07 31.95 12.08
C ALA A 108 -5.47 30.55 12.53
N ILE A 109 -5.14 29.53 11.74
CA ILE A 109 -5.49 28.14 12.01
C ILE A 109 -4.22 27.36 12.32
N TYR A 110 -4.21 26.65 13.45
CA TYR A 110 -3.16 25.72 13.85
C TYR A 110 -3.72 24.31 13.92
N ASP A 111 -3.59 23.57 12.82
CA ASP A 111 -4.00 22.18 12.77
C ASP A 111 -2.91 21.27 13.37
N THR A 112 -3.22 20.69 14.52
CA THR A 112 -2.29 19.81 15.25
C THR A 112 -2.06 18.48 14.54
N TRP A 113 -3.01 18.00 13.74
CA TRP A 113 -2.82 16.79 12.92
C TRP A 113 -1.76 17.06 11.85
N GLU A 114 -1.89 18.18 11.15
CA GLU A 114 -0.93 18.57 10.13
C GLU A 114 0.46 18.89 10.70
N LEU A 115 0.53 19.59 11.82
CA LEU A 115 1.80 19.84 12.51
C LEU A 115 2.44 18.54 13.00
N ALA A 116 1.65 17.58 13.49
CA ALA A 116 2.14 16.27 13.91
C ALA A 116 2.70 15.48 12.73
N THR A 117 2.10 15.53 11.56
CA THR A 117 2.62 14.80 10.39
C THR A 117 3.98 15.31 9.91
N ILE A 118 4.30 16.58 10.20
CA ILE A 118 5.60 17.21 9.90
C ILE A 118 6.61 16.94 11.01
N LEU A 119 6.23 17.14 12.28
CA LEU A 119 7.15 17.12 13.41
C LEU A 119 7.33 15.73 14.04
N LEU A 120 6.34 14.86 13.86
CA LEU A 120 6.27 13.50 14.38
C LEU A 120 6.15 12.47 13.23
N PHE A 121 6.80 12.74 12.09
CA PHE A 121 6.69 12.00 10.82
C PHE A 121 6.82 10.45 10.90
N GLN A 122 7.44 9.92 11.96
CA GLN A 122 7.62 8.48 12.20
C GLN A 122 6.40 7.79 12.84
N GLN A 123 5.32 8.51 13.15
CA GLN A 123 4.17 7.87 13.81
C GLN A 123 3.36 7.01 12.83
N PRO A 124 2.99 5.77 13.21
CA PRO A 124 2.17 4.89 12.37
C PRO A 124 0.72 5.34 12.30
N ASP A 125 0.28 6.14 13.27
CA ASP A 125 -1.06 6.70 13.38
C ASP A 125 -0.97 8.11 14.00
N TYR A 126 -1.65 9.06 13.36
CA TYR A 126 -1.72 10.46 13.76
C TYR A 126 -3.02 10.82 14.47
N SER A 127 -3.88 9.85 14.80
CA SER A 127 -5.05 10.11 15.64
C SER A 127 -4.65 10.79 16.96
N LEU A 128 -5.51 11.70 17.44
CA LEU A 128 -5.29 12.41 18.70
C LEU A 128 -5.02 11.43 19.86
N SER A 129 -5.74 10.31 19.91
CA SER A 129 -5.57 9.26 20.92
C SER A 129 -4.20 8.60 20.88
N SER A 130 -3.72 8.26 19.67
CA SER A 130 -2.39 7.68 19.46
C SER A 130 -1.29 8.66 19.89
N LEU A 131 -1.39 9.91 19.46
CA LEU A 131 -0.42 10.96 19.76
C LEU A 131 -0.40 11.31 21.25
N ALA A 132 -1.56 11.43 21.88
CA ALA A 132 -1.68 11.68 23.31
C ALA A 132 -1.03 10.56 24.13
N LYS A 133 -1.32 9.30 23.82
CA LYS A 133 -0.69 8.14 24.47
C LYS A 133 0.83 8.14 24.28
N LYS A 134 1.30 8.45 23.07
CA LYS A 134 2.74 8.45 22.75
C LYS A 134 3.52 9.52 23.51
N LEU A 135 2.92 10.70 23.65
CA LEU A 135 3.54 11.87 24.29
C LEU A 135 3.24 11.96 25.80
N GLY A 136 2.40 11.06 26.33
CA GLY A 136 2.00 11.06 27.75
C GLY A 136 1.06 12.22 28.10
N LEU A 137 0.22 12.64 27.16
CA LEU A 137 -0.77 13.72 27.33
C LEU A 137 -2.09 13.17 27.88
N SER A 138 -2.98 14.07 28.26
CA SER A 138 -4.36 13.73 28.64
C SER A 138 -5.04 12.95 27.50
N PRO A 139 -5.59 11.75 27.78
CA PRO A 139 -6.23 10.96 26.74
C PRO A 139 -7.51 11.67 26.27
N PRO A 140 -7.75 11.77 24.95
CA PRO A 140 -9.05 12.18 24.45
C PRO A 140 -10.12 11.19 24.90
N GLN A 141 -11.34 11.68 25.03
CA GLN A 141 -12.48 10.93 25.53
C GLN A 141 -13.62 10.88 24.51
N HIS A 142 -13.37 11.29 23.26
CA HIS A 142 -14.42 11.46 22.24
C HIS A 142 -15.53 12.37 22.77
N ARG A 143 -15.09 13.45 23.42
CA ARG A 143 -15.94 14.48 24.00
C ARG A 143 -15.29 15.80 23.66
N ALA A 144 -16.11 16.75 23.22
CA ALA A 144 -15.58 17.93 22.58
C ALA A 144 -14.64 18.74 23.50
N LEU A 145 -14.98 18.92 24.79
CA LEU A 145 -14.12 19.68 25.71
C LEU A 145 -12.82 18.93 26.09
N PRO A 146 -12.85 17.65 26.53
CA PRO A 146 -11.63 16.84 26.73
C PRO A 146 -10.72 16.79 25.50
N ASP A 147 -11.28 16.65 24.30
CA ASP A 147 -10.52 16.51 23.07
C ASP A 147 -9.92 17.86 22.64
N ALA A 148 -10.64 18.98 22.82
CA ALA A 148 -10.07 20.33 22.70
C ALA A 148 -8.92 20.57 23.70
N MET A 149 -9.01 20.04 24.93
CA MET A 149 -7.91 20.12 25.90
C MET A 149 -6.70 19.27 25.45
N ALA A 150 -6.94 18.06 24.95
CA ALA A 150 -5.87 17.21 24.40
C ALA A 150 -5.21 17.85 23.17
N ALA A 151 -5.98 18.51 22.29
CA ALA A 151 -5.46 19.26 21.15
C ALA A 151 -4.60 20.47 21.60
N LYS A 152 -5.00 21.18 22.65
CA LYS A 152 -4.16 22.22 23.29
C LYS A 152 -2.82 21.62 23.76
N GLU A 153 -2.86 20.56 24.55
CA GLU A 153 -1.66 19.92 25.08
C GLU A 153 -0.74 19.43 23.95
N LEU A 154 -1.33 18.85 22.90
CA LEU A 154 -0.60 18.41 21.72
C LEU A 154 0.06 19.58 20.99
N LEU A 155 -0.64 20.70 20.79
CA LEU A 155 -0.05 21.89 20.17
C LEU A 155 1.16 22.38 20.96
N LEU A 156 1.08 22.42 22.29
CA LEU A 156 2.19 22.85 23.14
C LEU A 156 3.39 21.90 23.03
N ALA A 157 3.15 20.59 23.01
CA ALA A 157 4.19 19.59 22.80
C ALA A 157 4.85 19.73 21.41
N LEU A 158 4.06 19.96 20.36
CA LEU A 158 4.54 20.22 18.99
C LEU A 158 5.32 21.54 18.91
N PHE A 159 4.88 22.57 19.64
CA PHE A 159 5.56 23.85 19.75
C PHE A 159 6.94 23.69 20.39
N GLU A 160 7.04 23.00 21.52
CA GLU A 160 8.34 22.71 22.16
C GLU A 160 9.26 21.90 21.24
N ARG A 161 8.72 20.91 20.52
CA ARG A 161 9.50 20.15 19.54
C ARG A 161 9.99 21.01 18.37
N SER A 162 9.16 21.94 17.89
CA SER A 162 9.54 22.86 16.80
C SER A 162 10.68 23.81 17.20
N LEU A 163 10.82 24.15 18.49
CA LEU A 163 11.94 24.95 19.00
C LEU A 163 13.28 24.21 18.90
N GLN A 164 13.27 22.88 18.82
CA GLN A 164 14.48 22.05 18.66
C GLN A 164 15.01 22.05 17.22
N LEU A 165 14.19 22.41 16.23
CA LEU A 165 14.61 22.53 14.83
C LEU A 165 15.59 23.68 14.65
N ASP A 166 16.60 23.51 13.80
CA ASP A 166 17.50 24.60 13.41
C ASP A 166 16.76 25.75 12.71
N ILE A 167 17.34 26.96 12.78
CA ILE A 167 16.72 28.18 12.22
C ILE A 167 16.52 28.03 10.71
N THR A 168 17.48 27.44 10.00
CA THR A 168 17.41 27.24 8.55
C THR A 168 16.26 26.34 8.13
N THR A 169 15.95 25.30 8.90
CA THR A 169 14.76 24.47 8.67
C THR A 169 13.47 25.22 8.92
N ILE A 170 13.38 26.01 10.01
CA ILE A 170 12.18 26.80 10.29
C ILE A 170 11.93 27.82 9.17
N GLU A 171 12.97 28.51 8.69
CA GLU A 171 12.89 29.44 7.56
C GLU A 171 12.44 28.73 6.27
N GLU A 172 12.92 27.53 6.02
CA GLU A 172 12.51 26.72 4.88
C GLU A 172 11.03 26.33 4.95
N LEU A 173 10.54 25.92 6.13
CA LEU A 173 9.12 25.61 6.34
C LEU A 173 8.22 26.82 6.07
N ILE A 174 8.66 28.02 6.49
CA ILE A 174 7.95 29.27 6.21
C ILE A 174 7.94 29.54 4.69
N ARG A 175 9.08 29.41 4.01
CA ARG A 175 9.20 29.64 2.56
C ARG A 175 8.30 28.71 1.75
N LEU A 176 8.30 27.41 2.08
CA LEU A 176 7.44 26.42 1.42
C LEU A 176 5.95 26.76 1.61
N SER A 177 5.60 27.20 2.82
CA SER A 177 4.24 27.61 3.13
C SER A 177 3.78 28.84 2.35
N GLU A 178 4.66 29.85 2.20
CA GLU A 178 4.36 31.06 1.44
C GLU A 178 4.24 30.80 -0.07
N THR A 179 4.98 29.81 -0.58
CA THR A 179 4.99 29.46 -2.02
C THR A 179 3.68 28.78 -2.46
N ALA A 180 3.02 28.06 -1.54
CA ALA A 180 1.77 27.32 -1.81
C ALA A 180 0.53 27.94 -1.17
N ASP A 181 0.65 29.13 -0.56
CA ASP A 181 -0.41 29.78 0.23
C ASP A 181 -1.00 28.85 1.31
N TRP A 182 -0.11 28.17 2.03
CA TRP A 182 -0.46 27.18 3.04
C TRP A 182 -0.47 27.80 4.44
N GLU A 183 -1.66 27.83 5.06
CA GLU A 183 -1.94 28.54 6.32
C GLU A 183 -1.05 28.13 7.51
N THR A 184 -0.68 26.85 7.61
CA THR A 184 0.14 26.31 8.71
C THR A 184 1.52 26.94 8.81
N GLY A 185 2.01 27.60 7.74
CA GLY A 185 3.23 28.43 7.80
C GLY A 185 3.19 29.56 8.84
N ARG A 186 2.00 30.03 9.22
CA ARG A 186 1.83 31.03 10.29
C ARG A 186 2.34 30.53 11.64
N PHE A 187 2.22 29.23 11.92
CA PHE A 187 2.75 28.62 13.15
C PHE A 187 4.28 28.76 13.22
N PHE A 188 4.99 28.36 12.16
CA PHE A 188 6.46 28.41 12.12
C PHE A 188 7.01 29.84 12.20
N ARG A 189 6.28 30.84 11.70
CA ARG A 189 6.62 32.26 11.91
C ARG A 189 6.61 32.65 13.39
N GLU A 190 5.66 32.16 14.18
CA GLU A 190 5.63 32.41 15.63
C GLU A 190 6.77 31.69 16.36
N VAL A 191 7.10 30.46 15.94
CA VAL A 191 8.28 29.73 16.45
C VAL A 191 9.57 30.52 16.18
N LEU A 192 9.76 31.01 14.95
CA LEU A 192 10.94 31.80 14.57
C LEU A 192 11.04 33.10 15.38
N LYS A 193 9.94 33.84 15.55
CA LYS A 193 9.90 35.07 16.36
C LYS A 193 10.34 34.83 17.80
N LEU A 194 9.89 33.74 18.42
CA LEU A 194 10.27 33.39 19.78
C LEU A 194 11.73 32.96 19.87
N LYS A 195 12.20 32.13 18.94
CA LYS A 195 13.60 31.68 18.89
C LYS A 195 14.58 32.84 18.71
N ALA A 196 14.24 33.82 17.86
CA ALA A 196 14.99 35.06 17.70
C ALA A 196 15.05 35.87 19.00
N LYS A 197 13.93 36.06 19.71
CA LYS A 197 13.90 36.79 20.99
C LYS A 197 14.76 36.14 22.07
N THR A 198 14.80 34.81 22.16
CA THR A 198 15.66 34.08 23.10
C THR A 198 17.14 34.17 22.74
N ALA A 199 17.50 34.24 21.45
CA ALA A 199 18.89 34.39 21.01
C ALA A 199 19.49 35.77 21.34
N PHE A 200 18.67 36.81 21.51
CA PHE A 200 19.10 38.19 21.82
C PHE A 200 19.01 38.55 23.33
N SER A 201 18.82 37.59 24.23
CA SER A 201 18.89 37.84 25.68
C SER A 201 20.34 37.98 26.18
N PRO A 202 20.67 38.97 27.04
CA PRO A 202 22.04 39.23 27.47
C PRO A 202 22.50 38.14 28.45
N GLY A 203 23.20 37.14 27.91
CA GLY A 203 23.71 35.98 28.65
C GLY A 203 23.95 34.73 27.79
N GLY A 204 23.39 34.67 26.58
CA GLY A 204 23.65 33.58 25.63
C GLY A 204 24.84 33.88 24.73
N GLY A 205 25.89 33.04 24.79
CA GLY A 205 27.09 33.17 23.97
C GLY A 205 26.79 33.23 22.48
N THR A 206 27.55 34.06 21.78
CA THR A 206 27.54 34.24 20.32
C THR A 206 27.81 32.89 19.66
N LEU A 207 26.77 32.22 19.16
CA LEU A 207 26.93 31.14 18.20
C LEU A 207 27.27 31.80 16.86
N THR A 208 28.56 31.81 16.55
CA THR A 208 29.03 32.09 15.19
C THR A 208 28.35 31.11 14.22
N PRO A 209 28.02 31.54 12.98
CA PRO A 209 27.71 30.59 11.92
C PRO A 209 29.00 29.86 11.58
N GLU A 210 29.31 28.81 12.36
CA GLU A 210 30.31 27.83 11.95
C GLU A 210 29.84 27.31 10.60
N GLY A 211 30.67 27.59 9.58
CA GLY A 211 30.36 27.31 8.20
C GLY A 211 29.88 25.89 8.02
N LYS A 212 29.03 25.69 7.00
CA LYS A 212 28.60 24.41 6.44
C LYS A 212 29.58 23.29 6.83
N LYS A 213 29.36 22.67 7.99
CA LYS A 213 29.93 21.37 8.26
C LYS A 213 29.14 20.53 7.28
N GLU A 214 29.77 20.13 6.19
CA GLU A 214 29.53 18.79 5.67
C GLU A 214 29.73 17.87 6.87
N VAL A 215 28.66 17.70 7.65
CA VAL A 215 28.59 16.64 8.63
C VAL A 215 28.71 15.42 7.73
N SER A 216 29.88 14.80 7.75
CA SER A 216 30.03 13.42 7.33
C SER A 216 29.09 12.65 8.27
N LEU A 217 27.83 12.56 7.85
CA LEU A 217 26.72 12.10 8.67
C LEU A 217 26.82 10.60 8.93
N TRP A 218 27.76 9.88 8.31
CA TRP A 218 27.64 8.45 8.15
C TRP A 218 29.00 7.74 8.27
N GLU A 219 29.05 6.73 9.14
CA GLU A 219 30.11 5.73 9.13
C GLU A 219 29.93 4.78 7.94
N LYS A 220 30.99 4.63 7.15
CA LYS A 220 31.07 3.79 5.93
C LYS A 220 31.15 2.29 6.23
N ASP A 221 30.57 1.80 7.32
CA ASP A 221 30.80 0.42 7.74
C ASP A 221 29.79 -0.55 7.10
N ALA A 222 29.88 -0.72 5.78
CA ALA A 222 29.17 -1.79 5.06
C ALA A 222 29.82 -3.18 5.27
N GLY A 223 30.94 -3.24 5.99
CA GLY A 223 31.77 -4.44 6.12
C GLY A 223 32.51 -4.79 4.82
N PRO A 224 33.37 -5.82 4.85
CA PRO A 224 34.08 -6.29 3.67
C PRO A 224 33.15 -7.05 2.71
N THR A 225 33.42 -6.93 1.42
CA THR A 225 32.74 -7.69 0.36
C THR A 225 32.83 -9.18 0.62
N LEU A 226 31.68 -9.85 0.51
CA LEU A 226 31.62 -11.29 0.71
C LEU A 226 32.40 -12.00 -0.39
N THR A 227 33.28 -12.91 0.03
CA THR A 227 34.01 -13.78 -0.87
C THR A 227 33.58 -15.20 -0.56
N ALA A 228 32.85 -15.82 -1.49
CA ALA A 228 32.37 -17.19 -1.33
C ALA A 228 33.54 -18.14 -1.07
N ARG A 229 33.34 -19.10 -0.16
CA ARG A 229 34.35 -20.13 0.11
C ARG A 229 34.59 -21.01 -1.12
N ALA A 230 35.84 -21.40 -1.34
CA ALA A 230 36.21 -22.31 -2.43
C ALA A 230 35.62 -23.73 -2.25
N GLU A 231 35.55 -24.22 -1.01
CA GLU A 231 34.84 -25.44 -0.63
C GLU A 231 33.69 -25.09 0.30
N ARG A 232 32.47 -25.53 -0.05
CA ARG A 232 31.27 -25.24 0.74
C ARG A 232 31.26 -26.08 2.03
N ALA A 233 30.95 -25.41 3.14
CA ALA A 233 30.67 -26.06 4.40
C ALA A 233 29.21 -26.54 4.41
N SER A 234 29.01 -27.81 4.77
CA SER A 234 27.68 -28.39 4.95
C SER A 234 27.14 -28.09 6.35
N LEU A 235 25.88 -27.71 6.42
CA LEU A 235 25.15 -27.55 7.68
C LEU A 235 25.03 -28.88 8.43
N ASP A 236 25.23 -28.81 9.74
CA ASP A 236 24.98 -29.91 10.68
C ASP A 236 23.49 -29.92 11.08
N ILE A 237 22.71 -30.77 10.41
CA ILE A 237 21.26 -30.84 10.56
C ILE A 237 20.84 -31.24 11.98
N GLU A 238 21.62 -32.10 12.66
CA GLU A 238 21.33 -32.53 14.03
C GLU A 238 21.50 -31.37 15.02
N LYS A 239 22.59 -30.59 14.87
CA LYS A 239 22.80 -29.39 15.70
C LYS A 239 21.72 -28.34 15.48
N LEU A 240 21.29 -28.11 14.24
CA LEU A 240 20.21 -27.17 13.96
C LEU A 240 18.87 -27.67 14.50
N SER A 241 18.60 -28.98 14.46
CA SER A 241 17.38 -29.57 15.03
C SER A 241 17.33 -29.33 16.54
N ALA A 242 18.43 -29.53 17.25
CA ALA A 242 18.52 -29.31 18.70
C ALA A 242 18.18 -27.87 19.15
N ILE A 243 18.28 -26.88 18.26
CA ILE A 243 17.89 -25.48 18.55
C ILE A 243 16.37 -25.35 18.69
N LEU A 244 15.60 -26.14 17.94
CA LEU A 244 14.14 -26.12 17.86
C LEU A 244 13.46 -27.11 18.82
N GLU A 245 14.20 -28.06 19.39
CA GLU A 245 13.64 -29.05 20.33
C GLU A 245 13.06 -28.39 21.60
N PRO A 246 12.18 -29.08 22.37
CA PRO A 246 11.49 -28.51 23.54
C PRO A 246 12.41 -27.87 24.61
N ASP A 247 13.63 -28.37 24.77
CA ASP A 247 14.64 -27.84 25.70
C ASP A 247 15.73 -27.01 24.98
N GLY A 248 15.53 -26.72 23.70
CA GLY A 248 16.47 -26.02 22.82
C GLY A 248 16.60 -24.52 23.10
N ILE A 249 17.53 -23.87 22.40
CA ILE A 249 17.85 -22.45 22.57
C ILE A 249 16.62 -21.56 22.38
N LEU A 250 15.76 -21.87 21.40
CA LEU A 250 14.57 -21.06 21.13
C LEU A 250 13.52 -21.15 22.25
N ALA A 251 13.34 -22.33 22.84
CA ALA A 251 12.43 -22.53 23.96
C ALA A 251 12.86 -21.74 25.21
N GLN A 252 14.18 -21.64 25.44
CA GLN A 252 14.74 -20.92 26.58
C GLN A 252 14.68 -19.39 26.38
N ALA A 253 14.82 -18.91 25.14
CA ALA A 253 14.96 -17.49 24.85
C ALA A 253 13.64 -16.76 24.56
N LEU A 254 12.63 -17.45 24.01
CA LEU A 254 11.37 -16.85 23.58
C LEU A 254 10.22 -17.27 24.49
N SER A 255 9.71 -16.34 25.30
CA SER A 255 8.52 -16.55 26.13
C SER A 255 7.29 -16.78 25.25
N GLY A 256 6.88 -18.04 25.08
CA GLY A 256 5.79 -18.44 24.18
C GLY A 256 6.22 -19.27 22.98
N TYR A 257 7.50 -19.66 22.89
CA TYR A 257 7.90 -20.70 21.93
C TYR A 257 7.22 -22.02 22.27
N GLU A 258 6.80 -22.71 21.22
CA GLU A 258 6.21 -24.03 21.32
C GLU A 258 6.85 -24.94 20.29
N HIS A 259 7.31 -26.10 20.74
CA HIS A 259 7.88 -27.12 19.88
C HIS A 259 6.83 -27.67 18.91
N ARG A 260 7.20 -27.69 17.62
CA ARG A 260 6.33 -28.17 16.53
C ARG A 260 7.13 -29.14 15.65
N PRO A 261 6.76 -30.43 15.58
CA PRO A 261 7.47 -31.39 14.73
C PRO A 261 7.54 -30.99 13.25
N GLY A 262 6.47 -30.36 12.74
CA GLY A 262 6.46 -29.82 11.38
C GLY A 262 7.48 -28.71 11.16
N GLN A 263 7.77 -27.89 12.17
CA GLN A 263 8.80 -26.84 12.11
C GLN A 263 10.20 -27.46 11.94
N VAL A 264 10.48 -28.50 12.73
CA VAL A 264 11.75 -29.23 12.70
C VAL A 264 11.92 -29.92 11.35
N HIS A 265 10.90 -30.61 10.86
CA HIS A 265 10.94 -31.28 9.55
C HIS A 265 11.16 -30.25 8.41
N MET A 266 10.43 -29.13 8.41
CA MET A 266 10.66 -28.07 7.42
C MET A 266 12.11 -27.59 7.44
N MET A 267 12.65 -27.32 8.63
CA MET A 267 14.03 -26.86 8.80
C MET A 267 15.03 -27.89 8.26
N GLN A 268 14.84 -29.18 8.57
CA GLN A 268 15.69 -30.27 8.08
C GLN A 268 15.67 -30.35 6.55
N ALA A 269 14.49 -30.28 5.94
CA ALA A 269 14.34 -30.30 4.49
C ALA A 269 15.04 -29.10 3.82
N VAL A 270 14.88 -27.89 4.40
CA VAL A 270 15.56 -26.68 3.92
C VAL A 270 17.08 -26.81 4.05
N ALA A 271 17.58 -27.28 5.20
CA ALA A 271 19.01 -27.46 5.43
C ALA A 271 19.61 -28.48 4.45
N GLN A 272 18.89 -29.57 4.17
CA GLN A 272 19.32 -30.59 3.21
C GLN A 272 19.34 -30.04 1.77
N ALA A 273 18.32 -29.29 1.37
CA ALA A 273 18.27 -28.66 0.05
C ALA A 273 19.43 -27.67 -0.16
N LEU A 274 19.75 -26.86 0.86
CA LEU A 274 20.91 -25.95 0.83
C LEU A 274 22.25 -26.71 0.75
N ASN A 275 22.39 -27.80 1.50
CA ASN A 275 23.60 -28.64 1.47
C ASN A 275 23.82 -29.32 0.11
N ASN A 276 22.74 -29.73 -0.55
CA ASN A 276 22.80 -30.51 -1.78
C ASN A 276 22.69 -29.65 -3.06
N ASN A 277 22.43 -28.35 -2.96
CA ASN A 277 22.04 -27.49 -4.08
C ASN A 277 20.85 -28.04 -4.86
N GLU A 278 19.79 -28.38 -4.12
CA GLU A 278 18.56 -28.90 -4.72
C GLU A 278 17.44 -27.87 -4.56
N HIS A 279 16.52 -27.85 -5.53
CA HIS A 279 15.30 -27.08 -5.39
C HIS A 279 14.32 -27.81 -4.47
N LEU A 280 13.55 -27.06 -3.68
CA LEU A 280 12.58 -27.60 -2.72
C LEU A 280 11.27 -26.80 -2.80
N ILE A 281 10.14 -27.49 -2.87
CA ILE A 281 8.82 -26.91 -2.60
C ILE A 281 8.28 -27.51 -1.31
N VAL A 282 7.93 -26.65 -0.35
CA VAL A 282 7.44 -27.05 0.96
C VAL A 282 6.16 -26.30 1.34
N GLU A 283 5.05 -27.03 1.42
CA GLU A 283 3.83 -26.50 2.04
C GLU A 283 3.88 -26.73 3.55
N ALA A 284 3.73 -25.65 4.30
CA ALA A 284 3.65 -25.69 5.75
C ALA A 284 2.48 -24.83 6.23
N GLY A 285 1.52 -25.47 6.91
CA GLY A 285 0.31 -24.81 7.40
C GLY A 285 0.55 -23.53 8.24
N THR A 286 -0.52 -22.77 8.46
CA THR A 286 -0.49 -21.65 9.41
C THR A 286 -0.10 -22.17 10.81
N GLY A 287 0.66 -21.36 11.56
CA GLY A 287 1.12 -21.75 12.89
C GLY A 287 2.31 -22.72 12.95
N THR A 288 2.74 -23.32 11.84
CA THR A 288 3.91 -24.23 11.81
C THR A 288 5.24 -23.54 12.16
N GLY A 289 5.30 -22.21 12.15
CA GLY A 289 6.54 -21.46 12.40
C GLY A 289 7.49 -21.43 11.19
N LYS A 290 6.91 -21.29 9.99
CA LYS A 290 7.59 -21.27 8.68
C LYS A 290 8.82 -20.36 8.65
N SER A 291 8.65 -19.10 9.06
CA SER A 291 9.72 -18.09 8.99
C SER A 291 10.97 -18.57 9.72
N ILE A 292 10.84 -19.02 10.96
CA ILE A 292 12.00 -19.53 11.73
C ILE A 292 12.58 -20.80 11.08
N ALA A 293 11.73 -21.69 10.56
CA ALA A 293 12.17 -22.95 9.97
C ALA A 293 13.07 -22.77 8.74
N TYR A 294 12.81 -21.77 7.89
CA TYR A 294 13.71 -21.45 6.79
C TYR A 294 14.82 -20.46 7.19
N LEU A 295 14.57 -19.48 8.07
CA LEU A 295 15.56 -18.48 8.47
C LEU A 295 16.75 -19.07 9.22
N LEU A 296 16.52 -20.06 10.08
CA LEU A 296 17.56 -20.71 10.87
C LEU A 296 18.65 -21.34 9.98
N PRO A 297 18.35 -22.30 9.10
CA PRO A 297 19.36 -22.91 8.23
C PRO A 297 19.95 -21.90 7.23
N SER A 298 19.16 -20.96 6.71
CA SER A 298 19.67 -19.90 5.82
C SER A 298 20.71 -18.99 6.47
N THR A 299 20.48 -18.63 7.73
CA THR A 299 21.39 -17.77 8.50
C THR A 299 22.74 -18.44 8.68
N PHE A 300 22.75 -19.71 9.12
CA PHE A 300 23.98 -20.47 9.27
C PHE A 300 24.66 -20.72 7.91
N PHE A 301 23.90 -21.06 6.87
CA PHE A 301 24.46 -21.35 5.55
C PHE A 301 25.13 -20.13 4.93
N ALA A 302 24.45 -18.98 4.93
CA ALA A 302 24.97 -17.74 4.36
C ALA A 302 26.24 -17.27 5.09
N MET A 303 26.29 -17.45 6.42
CA MET A 303 27.46 -17.12 7.25
C MET A 303 28.63 -18.08 7.04
N GLU A 304 28.38 -19.38 7.09
CA GLU A 304 29.44 -20.39 7.01
C GLU A 304 30.06 -20.46 5.62
N ASN A 305 29.31 -20.10 4.57
CA ASN A 305 29.78 -20.12 3.19
C ASN A 305 30.17 -18.73 2.64
N SER A 306 29.90 -17.65 3.39
CA SER A 306 30.10 -16.26 2.94
C SER A 306 29.42 -15.96 1.61
N VAL A 307 28.15 -16.36 1.47
CA VAL A 307 27.35 -16.21 0.24
C VAL A 307 26.17 -15.27 0.45
N HIS A 308 25.66 -14.71 -0.65
CA HIS A 308 24.39 -13.99 -0.67
C HIS A 308 23.23 -14.98 -0.75
N LEU A 309 22.31 -14.91 0.20
CA LEU A 309 21.04 -15.64 0.16
C LEU A 309 19.89 -14.63 0.15
N VAL A 310 19.06 -14.69 -0.89
CA VAL A 310 17.92 -13.80 -1.07
C VAL A 310 16.66 -14.45 -0.51
N ILE A 311 15.88 -13.69 0.24
CA ILE A 311 14.56 -14.09 0.74
C ILE A 311 13.54 -13.14 0.14
N SER A 312 12.60 -13.69 -0.61
CA SER A 312 11.52 -12.94 -1.25
C SER A 312 10.17 -13.31 -0.62
N THR A 313 9.33 -12.32 -0.34
CA THR A 313 7.96 -12.49 0.15
C THR A 313 6.98 -11.67 -0.69
N ASN A 314 5.68 -11.93 -0.60
CA ASN A 314 4.68 -11.28 -1.46
C ASN A 314 4.68 -9.74 -1.32
N THR A 315 4.60 -9.21 -0.10
CA THR A 315 4.37 -7.76 0.13
C THR A 315 5.46 -7.09 0.97
N ILE A 316 5.58 -5.77 0.84
CA ILE A 316 6.49 -4.95 1.67
C ILE A 316 6.13 -5.08 3.17
N ASN A 317 4.85 -5.24 3.51
CA ASN A 317 4.44 -5.44 4.91
C ASN A 317 4.99 -6.75 5.49
N LEU A 318 4.95 -7.85 4.73
CA LEU A 318 5.55 -9.13 5.14
C LEU A 318 7.09 -9.02 5.21
N GLN A 319 7.68 -8.27 4.28
CA GLN A 319 9.11 -7.98 4.28
C GLN A 319 9.54 -7.23 5.56
N GLU A 320 8.77 -6.23 5.97
CA GLU A 320 8.97 -5.47 7.21
C GLU A 320 8.73 -6.31 8.46
N GLN A 321 7.78 -7.26 8.42
CA GLN A 321 7.59 -8.22 9.51
C GLN A 321 8.83 -9.09 9.72
N LEU A 322 9.43 -9.62 8.64
CA LEU A 322 10.65 -10.42 8.72
C LEU A 322 11.81 -9.61 9.31
N ILE A 323 12.01 -8.36 8.85
CA ILE A 323 13.12 -7.50 9.26
C ILE A 323 12.92 -6.91 10.67
N GLY A 324 11.69 -6.54 11.02
CA GLY A 324 11.37 -5.87 12.28
C GLY A 324 11.09 -6.81 13.45
N LYS A 325 10.76 -8.09 13.17
CA LYS A 325 10.38 -9.07 14.19
C LYS A 325 11.09 -10.41 14.02
N ASP A 326 10.80 -11.17 12.97
CA ASP A 326 11.17 -12.60 12.91
C ASP A 326 12.70 -12.83 12.92
N ILE A 327 13.45 -12.04 12.13
CA ILE A 327 14.92 -12.10 12.10
C ILE A 327 15.53 -11.58 13.42
N PRO A 328 15.16 -10.39 13.94
CA PRO A 328 15.62 -9.95 15.27
C PRO A 328 15.33 -10.94 16.40
N ASP A 329 14.15 -11.57 16.41
CA ASP A 329 13.77 -12.56 17.42
C ASP A 329 14.67 -13.79 17.37
N LEU A 330 14.92 -14.31 16.16
CA LEU A 330 15.86 -15.41 15.95
C LEU A 330 17.28 -15.05 16.40
N LEU A 331 17.79 -13.89 16.02
CA LEU A 331 19.15 -13.47 16.36
C LEU A 331 19.31 -13.23 17.87
N ARG A 332 18.32 -12.63 18.53
CA ARG A 332 18.31 -12.47 20.00
C ARG A 332 18.35 -13.82 20.69
N ALA A 333 17.57 -14.79 20.22
CA ALA A 333 17.56 -16.12 20.82
C ALA A 333 18.90 -16.85 20.64
N LEU A 334 19.48 -16.82 19.44
CA LEU A 334 20.78 -17.43 19.17
C LEU A 334 21.92 -16.75 19.95
N ALA A 335 21.85 -15.44 20.17
CA ALA A 335 22.82 -14.70 20.97
C ALA A 335 22.78 -15.10 22.46
N LEU A 336 21.58 -15.29 23.03
CA LEU A 336 21.41 -15.79 24.40
C LEU A 336 21.95 -17.22 24.56
N GLY A 337 21.76 -18.06 23.54
CA GLY A 337 22.30 -19.42 23.47
C GLY A 337 23.82 -19.52 23.22
N GLN A 338 24.54 -18.39 23.16
CA GLN A 338 25.98 -18.31 22.87
C GLN A 338 26.41 -19.01 21.56
N ALA A 339 25.57 -18.98 20.51
CA ALA A 339 25.93 -19.52 19.20
C ALA A 339 27.10 -18.70 18.58
N PRO A 340 28.32 -19.26 18.40
CA PRO A 340 29.51 -18.48 18.03
C PRO A 340 29.48 -17.92 16.60
N SER A 341 28.74 -18.57 15.70
CA SER A 341 28.88 -18.39 14.24
C SER A 341 28.12 -17.20 13.63
N ILE A 342 27.28 -16.48 14.39
CA ILE A 342 26.36 -15.48 13.81
C ILE A 342 26.73 -14.02 14.11
N LYS A 343 27.82 -13.75 14.85
CA LYS A 343 28.16 -12.41 15.36
C LYS A 343 28.34 -11.33 14.27
N ASN A 344 28.67 -11.73 13.05
CA ASN A 344 28.91 -10.82 11.92
C ASN A 344 27.84 -10.94 10.81
N LEU A 345 26.69 -11.56 11.10
CA LEU A 345 25.60 -11.64 10.14
C LEU A 345 25.13 -10.25 9.75
N ARG A 346 25.11 -10.00 8.45
CA ARG A 346 24.61 -8.77 7.86
C ARG A 346 23.34 -9.09 7.10
N VAL A 347 22.24 -8.51 7.56
CA VAL A 347 20.92 -8.64 6.97
C VAL A 347 20.51 -7.26 6.46
N ILE A 348 20.04 -7.18 5.22
CA ILE A 348 19.56 -5.93 4.64
C ILE A 348 18.15 -6.11 4.08
N GLN A 349 17.34 -5.07 4.20
CA GLN A 349 16.09 -4.93 3.47
C GLN A 349 16.35 -4.12 2.20
N LEU A 350 15.92 -4.64 1.05
CA LEU A 350 16.01 -3.90 -0.21
C LEU A 350 14.62 -3.77 -0.83
N LYS A 351 14.25 -2.54 -1.22
CA LYS A 351 12.95 -2.21 -1.80
C LYS A 351 13.08 -1.74 -3.25
N GLY A 352 11.95 -1.65 -3.96
CA GLY A 352 11.91 -1.02 -5.28
C GLY A 352 12.32 0.44 -5.22
N ARG A 353 12.82 0.98 -6.34
CA ARG A 353 13.42 2.32 -6.44
C ARG A 353 12.47 3.45 -6.04
N ALA A 354 11.18 3.27 -6.32
CA ALA A 354 10.10 4.19 -5.95
C ALA A 354 9.95 4.36 -4.42
N ASN A 355 10.59 3.51 -3.61
CA ASN A 355 10.58 3.63 -2.15
C ASN A 355 11.71 4.51 -1.61
N TYR A 356 12.66 4.96 -2.44
CA TYR A 356 13.78 5.79 -1.99
C TYR A 356 13.62 7.23 -2.47
N LEU A 357 13.87 8.18 -1.56
CA LEU A 357 13.91 9.60 -1.88
C LEU A 357 15.09 9.91 -2.83
N CYS A 358 14.84 10.65 -3.90
CA CYS A 358 15.89 11.23 -4.73
C CYS A 358 16.20 12.66 -4.30
N LEU A 359 17.36 12.87 -3.66
CA LEU A 359 17.80 14.19 -3.20
C LEU A 359 17.88 15.23 -4.34
N LYS A 360 18.26 14.81 -5.55
CA LYS A 360 18.27 15.70 -6.72
C LYS A 360 16.87 16.20 -7.09
N LYS A 361 15.89 15.29 -7.15
CA LYS A 361 14.49 15.66 -7.47
C LYS A 361 13.87 16.49 -6.34
N TYR A 362 14.20 16.17 -5.09
CA TYR A 362 13.86 16.98 -3.92
C TYR A 362 14.40 18.40 -4.02
N GLU A 363 15.69 18.59 -4.32
CA GLU A 363 16.29 19.91 -4.49
C GLU A 363 15.65 20.70 -5.65
N ALA A 364 15.35 20.03 -6.76
CA ALA A 364 14.69 20.65 -7.91
C ALA A 364 13.25 21.10 -7.60
N MET A 365 12.44 20.23 -6.98
CA MET A 365 11.08 20.58 -6.57
C MET A 365 11.10 21.67 -5.49
N ARG A 366 12.01 21.56 -4.51
CA ARG A 366 12.21 22.59 -3.48
C ARG A 366 12.53 23.96 -4.08
N ALA A 367 13.34 24.01 -5.13
CA ALA A 367 13.70 25.25 -5.82
C ALA A 367 12.58 25.83 -6.71
N SER A 368 11.48 25.09 -6.90
CA SER A 368 10.37 25.53 -7.74
C SER A 368 9.67 26.76 -7.17
N SER A 369 9.30 27.69 -8.05
CA SER A 369 8.64 28.97 -7.70
C SER A 369 7.13 28.86 -7.50
N ARG A 370 6.54 27.71 -7.85
CA ARG A 370 5.13 27.38 -7.64
C ARG A 370 5.04 25.92 -7.20
N LEU A 371 4.38 25.70 -6.07
CA LEU A 371 4.13 24.38 -5.50
C LEU A 371 2.62 24.25 -5.26
N SER A 372 2.09 23.06 -5.52
CA SER A 372 0.78 22.71 -4.96
C SER A 372 0.87 22.61 -3.43
N ILE A 373 -0.28 22.72 -2.77
CA ILE A 373 -0.38 22.56 -1.32
C ILE A 373 0.17 21.18 -0.88
N ASP A 374 -0.19 20.10 -1.59
CA ASP A 374 0.29 18.75 -1.28
C ASP A 374 1.82 18.62 -1.46
N GLU A 375 2.40 19.23 -2.51
CA GLU A 375 3.86 19.24 -2.70
C GLU A 375 4.56 20.03 -1.60
N ALA A 376 4.04 21.19 -1.19
CA ALA A 376 4.62 21.98 -0.11
C ALA A 376 4.55 21.25 1.24
N LYS A 377 3.42 20.60 1.54
CA LYS A 377 3.27 19.75 2.74
C LYS A 377 4.28 18.60 2.73
N LEU A 378 4.40 17.88 1.61
CA LEU A 378 5.35 16.77 1.49
C LEU A 378 6.80 17.25 1.63
N LEU A 379 7.17 18.36 0.98
CA LEU A 379 8.50 18.96 1.11
C LEU A 379 8.79 19.39 2.56
N ALA A 380 7.80 19.95 3.26
CA ALA A 380 7.95 20.32 4.67
C ALA A 380 8.23 19.09 5.55
N ARG A 381 7.49 18.00 5.36
CA ARG A 381 7.75 16.72 6.05
C ARG A 381 9.14 16.17 5.72
N ILE A 382 9.51 16.14 4.44
CA ILE A 382 10.82 15.65 3.99
C ILE A 382 11.95 16.51 4.57
N THR A 383 11.78 17.83 4.64
CA THR A 383 12.79 18.75 5.21
C THR A 383 13.12 18.38 6.66
N VAL A 384 12.10 18.12 7.48
CA VAL A 384 12.29 17.71 8.88
C VAL A 384 12.82 16.27 8.97
N TRP A 385 12.31 15.37 8.12
CA TRP A 385 12.71 13.96 8.07
C TRP A 385 14.20 13.78 7.70
N LEU A 386 14.69 14.56 6.74
CA LEU A 386 16.09 14.53 6.25
C LEU A 386 17.13 14.79 7.35
N GLN A 387 16.73 15.38 8.47
CA GLN A 387 17.63 15.60 9.62
C GLN A 387 17.97 14.32 10.38
N SER A 388 17.19 13.26 10.21
CA SER A 388 17.29 12.05 11.04
C SER A 388 17.28 10.73 10.26
N THR A 389 16.73 10.71 9.05
CA THR A 389 16.66 9.48 8.26
C THR A 389 18.05 9.02 7.83
N GLN A 390 18.28 7.71 7.95
CA GLN A 390 19.50 7.08 7.46
C GLN A 390 19.28 6.39 6.11
N THR A 391 18.05 5.99 5.83
CA THR A 391 17.71 5.11 4.70
C THR A 391 17.06 5.86 3.55
N GLY A 392 16.40 7.00 3.82
CA GLY A 392 15.57 7.70 2.84
C GLY A 392 14.40 6.86 2.33
N ASP A 393 13.94 5.88 3.11
CA ASP A 393 12.84 4.97 2.79
C ASP A 393 11.48 5.63 3.02
N ARG A 394 10.62 5.59 1.99
CA ARG A 394 9.24 6.04 2.02
C ARG A 394 8.46 5.49 3.22
N ALA A 395 8.72 4.25 3.63
CA ALA A 395 7.99 3.62 4.73
C ALA A 395 8.21 4.31 6.10
N GLU A 396 9.26 5.13 6.23
CA GLU A 396 9.45 5.99 7.41
C GLU A 396 8.46 7.16 7.45
N LEU A 397 7.75 7.41 6.35
CA LEU A 397 6.73 8.44 6.21
C LEU A 397 5.35 7.79 6.01
N ASN A 398 4.42 8.14 6.90
CA ASN A 398 3.01 7.79 6.71
C ASN A 398 2.33 8.84 5.80
N LEU A 399 2.32 8.56 4.49
CA LEU A 399 1.81 9.46 3.45
C LEU A 399 0.32 9.21 3.13
N SER A 400 -0.43 10.28 2.88
CA SER A 400 -1.80 10.21 2.39
C SER A 400 -1.87 9.94 0.87
N GLY A 401 -3.09 9.80 0.32
CA GLY A 401 -3.31 9.56 -1.11
C GLY A 401 -2.78 10.67 -2.02
N SER A 402 -3.06 11.94 -1.71
CA SER A 402 -2.55 13.08 -2.49
C SER A 402 -1.02 13.24 -2.37
N GLU A 403 -0.48 13.00 -1.18
CA GLU A 403 0.97 13.03 -0.94
C GLU A 403 1.71 11.90 -1.65
N THR A 404 1.06 10.76 -1.85
CA THR A 404 1.62 9.65 -2.64
C THR A 404 1.86 10.06 -4.09
N ALA A 405 0.96 10.87 -4.69
CA ALA A 405 1.16 11.38 -6.04
C ALA A 405 2.35 12.36 -6.11
N ALA A 406 2.52 13.21 -5.10
CA ALA A 406 3.68 14.10 -5.00
C ALA A 406 4.99 13.31 -4.78
N TRP A 407 4.95 12.22 -4.00
CA TRP A 407 6.11 11.35 -3.77
C TRP A 407 6.64 10.72 -5.06
N ASN A 408 5.76 10.32 -5.99
CA ASN A 408 6.19 9.73 -7.26
C ASN A 408 7.10 10.69 -8.06
N LYS A 409 6.88 12.01 -7.96
CA LYS A 409 7.75 13.03 -8.56
C LYS A 409 9.11 13.16 -7.86
N LEU A 410 9.22 12.73 -6.60
CA LEU A 410 10.43 12.86 -5.76
C LEU A 410 11.24 11.57 -5.66
N CYS A 411 10.63 10.43 -5.94
CA CYS A 411 11.26 9.13 -5.80
C CYS A 411 12.33 8.87 -6.88
N ALA A 412 13.22 7.92 -6.60
CA ALA A 412 14.30 7.51 -7.50
C ALA A 412 13.84 6.68 -8.72
N GLU A 413 12.81 7.13 -9.42
CA GLU A 413 12.40 6.59 -10.72
C GLU A 413 13.47 6.79 -11.81
N PHE A 414 13.42 5.93 -12.81
CA PHE A 414 14.46 5.71 -13.80
C PHE A 414 14.83 6.97 -14.58
N ASP A 415 16.12 7.25 -14.59
CA ASP A 415 16.76 8.01 -15.66
C ASP A 415 18.09 7.31 -15.95
N GLU A 416 18.13 6.56 -17.06
CA GLU A 416 19.30 5.77 -17.50
C GLU A 416 20.58 6.59 -17.57
N ARG A 417 20.44 7.89 -17.82
CA ARG A 417 21.58 8.76 -18.13
C ARG A 417 22.18 9.42 -16.90
N PHE A 418 21.42 9.59 -15.81
CA PHE A 418 21.96 10.15 -14.57
C PHE A 418 22.58 9.14 -13.61
N GLY A 419 22.39 7.84 -13.83
CA GLY A 419 22.89 6.81 -12.91
C GLY A 419 24.40 6.93 -12.64
N MET A 420 25.19 7.26 -13.67
CA MET A 420 26.66 7.34 -13.59
C MET A 420 27.18 8.72 -13.14
N GLN A 421 26.46 9.82 -13.41
CA GLN A 421 26.94 11.19 -13.17
C GLN A 421 26.20 11.93 -12.04
N CYS A 422 25.31 11.26 -11.29
CA CYS A 422 24.59 11.89 -10.20
C CYS A 422 25.54 12.44 -9.10
N PRO A 423 25.52 13.75 -8.79
CA PRO A 423 26.37 14.34 -7.75
C PRO A 423 26.18 13.68 -6.38
N HIS A 424 24.95 13.27 -6.05
CA HIS A 424 24.66 12.58 -4.78
C HIS A 424 25.24 11.16 -4.71
N ARG A 425 25.41 10.49 -5.85
CA ARG A 425 26.11 9.20 -5.91
C ARG A 425 27.61 9.41 -5.67
N GLN A 426 28.22 10.40 -6.33
CA GLN A 426 29.64 10.71 -6.17
C GLN A 426 30.01 11.14 -4.74
N ARG A 427 29.06 11.79 -4.04
CA ARG A 427 29.20 12.21 -2.63
C ARG A 427 28.75 11.16 -1.62
N ASP A 428 28.39 9.95 -2.05
CA ASP A 428 27.86 8.88 -1.18
C ASP A 428 26.61 9.30 -0.34
N THR A 429 25.81 10.24 -0.85
CA THR A 429 24.56 10.73 -0.18
C THR A 429 23.28 10.12 -0.76
N CYS A 430 23.37 9.41 -1.89
CA CYS A 430 22.22 8.78 -2.54
C CYS A 430 21.74 7.55 -1.75
N PHE A 431 20.53 7.63 -1.21
CA PHE A 431 19.88 6.57 -0.43
C PHE A 431 19.76 5.24 -1.18
N LEU A 432 19.26 5.26 -2.41
CA LEU A 432 19.14 4.06 -3.25
C LEU A 432 20.50 3.40 -3.50
N TYR A 433 21.53 4.21 -3.79
CA TYR A 433 22.88 3.69 -4.03
C TYR A 433 23.47 3.05 -2.78
N ARG A 434 23.29 3.69 -1.61
CA ARG A 434 23.72 3.14 -0.31
C ARG A 434 23.03 1.82 0.01
N ALA A 435 21.72 1.72 -0.22
CA ALA A 435 20.98 0.49 -0.01
C ALA A 435 21.50 -0.67 -0.90
N ARG A 436 21.78 -0.38 -2.17
CA ARG A 436 22.39 -1.35 -3.11
C ARG A 436 23.80 -1.76 -2.69
N PHE A 437 24.64 -0.79 -2.33
CA PHE A 437 25.99 -1.07 -1.85
C PHE A 437 25.98 -1.89 -0.54
N ALA A 438 25.05 -1.62 0.37
CA ALA A 438 24.86 -2.45 1.56
C ALA A 438 24.44 -3.88 1.20
N ALA A 439 23.58 -4.06 0.19
CA ALA A 439 23.17 -5.36 -0.30
C ALA A 439 24.31 -6.17 -0.92
N GLU A 440 25.22 -5.54 -1.68
CA GLU A 440 26.44 -6.17 -2.20
C GLU A 440 27.36 -6.73 -1.10
N ASN A 441 27.20 -6.27 0.15
CA ASN A 441 28.00 -6.74 1.29
C ASN A 441 27.18 -7.56 2.30
N ALA A 442 25.89 -7.79 2.08
CA ALA A 442 25.00 -8.49 3.04
C ALA A 442 24.97 -10.01 2.81
N HIS A 443 24.83 -10.79 3.89
CA HIS A 443 24.68 -12.24 3.82
C HIS A 443 23.24 -12.63 3.46
N LEU A 444 22.27 -11.96 4.11
CA LEU A 444 20.84 -12.14 3.85
C LEU A 444 20.25 -10.86 3.27
N ILE A 445 19.53 -10.99 2.16
CA ILE A 445 18.87 -9.87 1.49
C ILE A 445 17.39 -10.18 1.42
N VAL A 446 16.57 -9.40 2.13
CA VAL A 446 15.11 -9.57 2.14
C VAL A 446 14.49 -8.59 1.15
N VAL A 447 13.69 -9.11 0.22
CA VAL A 447 13.01 -8.39 -0.87
C VAL A 447 11.55 -8.79 -0.97
N ASN A 448 10.75 -8.06 -1.75
CA ASN A 448 9.44 -8.55 -2.16
C ASN A 448 9.51 -9.29 -3.52
N HIS A 449 8.44 -9.97 -3.92
CA HIS A 449 8.36 -10.68 -5.20
C HIS A 449 8.51 -9.72 -6.39
N ALA A 450 7.86 -8.55 -6.36
CA ALA A 450 8.01 -7.50 -7.38
C ALA A 450 9.48 -7.18 -7.68
N LEU A 451 10.27 -6.90 -6.64
CA LEU A 451 11.69 -6.57 -6.80
C LEU A 451 12.52 -7.78 -7.25
N LEU A 452 12.22 -8.98 -6.75
CA LEU A 452 12.88 -10.21 -7.20
C LEU A 452 12.72 -10.39 -8.72
N LEU A 453 11.50 -10.21 -9.22
CA LEU A 453 11.13 -10.45 -10.61
C LEU A 453 11.56 -9.30 -11.52
N SER A 454 11.80 -8.09 -10.99
CA SER A 454 12.36 -6.98 -11.76
C SER A 454 13.74 -7.27 -12.36
N VAL A 455 14.47 -8.26 -11.83
CA VAL A 455 15.78 -8.70 -12.37
C VAL A 455 15.65 -9.50 -13.67
N MET A 456 14.44 -9.95 -14.02
CA MET A 456 14.17 -10.69 -15.26
C MET A 456 14.21 -9.80 -16.51
N THR A 457 14.07 -8.48 -16.33
CA THR A 457 14.26 -7.54 -17.43
C THR A 457 15.76 -7.20 -17.55
N PRO A 458 16.35 -7.25 -18.76
CA PRO A 458 17.80 -7.05 -18.99
C PRO A 458 18.36 -5.73 -18.46
N GLU A 459 17.51 -4.76 -18.13
CA GLU A 459 17.85 -3.36 -17.92
C GLU A 459 18.10 -2.99 -16.45
N THR A 460 17.84 -3.88 -15.48
CA THR A 460 17.95 -3.49 -14.06
C THR A 460 18.64 -4.53 -13.17
N GLY A 461 19.98 -4.48 -13.11
CA GLY A 461 20.76 -5.15 -12.07
C GLY A 461 20.54 -4.51 -10.69
N VAL A 462 19.38 -4.76 -10.08
CA VAL A 462 19.00 -4.18 -8.77
C VAL A 462 19.53 -5.00 -7.60
N LEU A 463 19.60 -6.33 -7.77
CA LEU A 463 20.11 -7.27 -6.78
C LEU A 463 21.57 -7.63 -7.08
N PRO A 464 22.42 -7.84 -6.05
CA PRO A 464 23.73 -8.42 -6.25
C PRO A 464 23.62 -9.84 -6.82
N HIS A 465 24.71 -10.43 -7.28
CA HIS A 465 24.70 -11.83 -7.70
C HIS A 465 24.38 -12.75 -6.52
N TYR A 466 23.49 -13.73 -6.72
CA TYR A 466 23.06 -14.70 -5.72
C TYR A 466 22.73 -16.02 -6.40
N ASP A 467 23.04 -17.14 -5.73
CA ASP A 467 22.76 -18.50 -6.20
C ASP A 467 21.71 -19.22 -5.34
N HIS A 468 21.38 -18.66 -4.17
CA HIS A 468 20.46 -19.24 -3.19
C HIS A 468 19.27 -18.32 -2.96
N LEU A 469 18.07 -18.85 -3.13
CA LEU A 469 16.82 -18.09 -3.08
C LEU A 469 15.76 -18.81 -2.24
N ILE A 470 15.08 -18.05 -1.39
CA ILE A 470 13.87 -18.47 -0.71
C ILE A 470 12.71 -17.61 -1.20
N ILE A 471 11.62 -18.25 -1.60
CA ILE A 471 10.38 -17.61 -2.02
C ILE A 471 9.31 -18.02 -1.00
N ASP A 472 9.00 -17.12 -0.07
CA ASP A 472 7.91 -17.26 0.90
C ASP A 472 6.60 -16.73 0.31
N GLU A 473 5.49 -17.36 0.67
CA GLU A 473 4.18 -17.16 0.05
C GLU A 473 4.18 -17.34 -1.48
N ALA A 474 4.88 -18.37 -1.95
CA ALA A 474 5.10 -18.67 -3.37
C ALA A 474 3.83 -18.86 -4.22
N HIS A 475 2.66 -19.01 -3.61
CA HIS A 475 1.38 -19.07 -4.32
C HIS A 475 1.03 -17.76 -5.05
N HIS A 476 1.64 -16.63 -4.66
CA HIS A 476 1.50 -15.34 -5.34
C HIS A 476 2.47 -15.11 -6.49
N LEU A 477 3.48 -15.97 -6.64
CA LEU A 477 4.63 -15.70 -7.52
C LEU A 477 4.22 -15.55 -8.99
N GLU A 478 3.23 -16.32 -9.45
CA GLU A 478 2.77 -16.23 -10.83
C GLU A 478 1.96 -14.97 -11.12
N ASP A 479 1.04 -14.60 -10.22
CA ASP A 479 0.24 -13.40 -10.39
C ASP A 479 1.15 -12.17 -10.34
N GLU A 480 2.12 -12.13 -9.42
CA GLU A 480 3.13 -11.08 -9.38
C GLU A 480 4.03 -11.07 -10.64
N ALA A 481 4.46 -12.24 -11.14
CA ALA A 481 5.23 -12.32 -12.38
C ALA A 481 4.43 -11.82 -13.59
N THR A 482 3.13 -12.09 -13.60
CA THR A 482 2.22 -11.59 -14.62
C THR A 482 2.15 -10.08 -14.56
N ASP A 483 1.96 -9.51 -13.37
CA ASP A 483 1.86 -8.06 -13.17
C ASP A 483 3.17 -7.33 -13.52
N GLN A 484 4.33 -7.86 -13.11
CA GLN A 484 5.64 -7.25 -13.42
C GLN A 484 6.00 -7.28 -14.91
N LEU A 485 5.51 -8.29 -15.64
CA LEU A 485 5.70 -8.41 -17.09
C LEU A 485 4.55 -7.78 -17.89
N SER A 486 3.53 -7.26 -17.21
CA SER A 486 2.41 -6.58 -17.86
C SER A 486 2.75 -5.12 -18.16
N SER A 487 2.19 -4.61 -19.25
CA SER A 487 2.23 -3.19 -19.58
C SER A 487 0.82 -2.63 -19.61
N LYS A 488 0.63 -1.46 -19.01
CA LYS A 488 -0.64 -0.73 -18.95
C LYS A 488 -0.43 0.70 -19.40
N ILE A 489 -1.28 1.16 -20.31
CA ILE A 489 -1.29 2.52 -20.81
C ILE A 489 -2.66 3.11 -20.51
N THR A 490 -2.70 4.11 -19.63
CA THR A 490 -3.93 4.83 -19.33
C THR A 490 -4.12 6.00 -20.28
N GLN A 491 -5.37 6.46 -20.41
CA GLN A 491 -5.68 7.72 -21.07
C GLN A 491 -4.87 8.89 -20.48
N TRP A 492 -4.64 8.90 -19.16
CA TRP A 492 -3.85 9.92 -18.49
C TRP A 492 -2.38 9.90 -18.97
N ASP A 493 -1.76 8.72 -19.13
CA ASP A 493 -0.37 8.59 -19.59
C ASP A 493 -0.17 9.22 -20.98
N LEU A 494 -1.15 9.01 -21.88
CA LEU A 494 -1.11 9.53 -23.24
C LEU A 494 -1.26 11.06 -23.27
N PHE A 495 -2.20 11.60 -22.50
CA PHE A 495 -2.35 13.06 -22.37
C PHE A 495 -1.17 13.69 -21.63
N ASN A 496 -0.64 13.05 -20.59
CA ASN A 496 0.52 13.54 -19.84
C ASN A 496 1.76 13.61 -20.73
N TYR A 497 2.00 12.59 -21.57
CA TYR A 497 3.07 12.63 -22.57
C TYR A 497 2.95 13.85 -23.50
N LEU A 498 1.76 14.10 -24.07
CA LEU A 498 1.56 15.27 -24.94
C LEU A 498 1.65 16.60 -24.18
N ASN A 499 1.24 16.62 -22.91
CA ASN A 499 1.30 17.82 -22.07
C ASN A 499 2.73 18.19 -21.65
N GLN A 500 3.68 17.24 -21.59
CA GLN A 500 5.08 17.55 -21.27
C GLN A 500 5.73 18.52 -22.27
N PHE A 501 5.20 18.60 -23.50
CA PHE A 501 5.69 19.54 -24.51
C PHE A 501 5.26 20.99 -24.25
N ARG A 502 4.08 21.22 -23.64
CA ARG A 502 3.44 22.54 -23.52
C ARG A 502 3.16 23.02 -22.09
N ASN A 503 3.13 22.09 -21.13
CA ASN A 503 2.63 22.18 -19.76
C ASN A 503 2.17 23.58 -19.31
N GLU A 504 0.85 23.82 -19.29
CA GLU A 504 0.24 25.02 -18.72
C GLU A 504 -0.63 24.62 -17.51
N PRO A 505 -0.09 24.62 -16.28
CA PRO A 505 -0.94 24.47 -15.11
C PRO A 505 -1.77 25.75 -14.96
N GLY A 506 -3.09 25.61 -15.08
CA GLY A 506 -4.13 26.61 -14.78
C GLY A 506 -3.66 28.05 -14.57
N GLY A 507 -3.54 28.80 -15.67
CA GLY A 507 -3.37 30.26 -15.63
C GLY A 507 -1.93 30.77 -15.43
N GLY A 508 -1.12 30.74 -16.50
CA GLY A 508 -0.31 31.93 -16.82
C GLY A 508 1.17 31.76 -17.11
N LEU A 509 1.79 30.57 -16.98
CA LEU A 509 3.17 30.34 -17.43
C LEU A 509 3.34 28.91 -17.97
N SER A 510 3.75 28.79 -19.24
CA SER A 510 4.06 27.52 -19.91
C SER A 510 5.41 26.99 -19.43
N THR A 511 5.51 25.73 -19.00
CA THR A 511 6.74 25.10 -18.46
C THR A 511 7.16 23.82 -19.20
N GLY A 512 6.61 23.57 -20.39
CA GLY A 512 6.91 22.38 -21.21
C GLY A 512 8.17 22.54 -22.09
N LEU A 513 8.64 21.45 -22.70
CA LEU A 513 9.85 21.41 -23.55
C LEU A 513 9.97 22.59 -24.51
N LEU A 514 8.87 22.97 -25.18
CA LEU A 514 8.85 24.06 -26.16
C LEU A 514 9.18 25.41 -25.53
N HIS A 515 8.73 25.64 -24.28
CA HIS A 515 9.07 26.84 -23.53
C HIS A 515 10.55 26.86 -23.14
N TRP A 516 11.06 25.75 -22.60
CA TRP A 516 12.47 25.62 -22.23
C TRP A 516 13.38 25.80 -23.44
N LEU A 517 13.01 25.26 -24.60
CA LEU A 517 13.72 25.47 -25.85
C LEU A 517 13.77 26.97 -26.23
N ASP A 518 12.63 27.69 -26.18
CA ASP A 518 12.59 29.12 -26.51
C ASP A 518 13.37 29.98 -25.50
N GLU A 519 13.24 29.71 -24.20
CA GLU A 519 13.98 30.42 -23.15
C GLU A 519 15.49 30.22 -23.30
N SER A 520 15.92 28.97 -23.50
CA SER A 520 17.32 28.60 -23.69
C SER A 520 17.91 29.27 -24.94
N LEU A 521 17.12 29.42 -26.00
CA LEU A 521 17.51 30.12 -27.23
C LEU A 521 17.61 31.64 -27.04
N ARG A 522 16.77 32.26 -26.20
CA ARG A 522 16.83 33.70 -25.90
C ARG A 522 18.14 34.09 -25.21
N GLY A 523 18.60 33.26 -24.25
CA GLY A 523 19.85 33.49 -23.51
C GLY A 523 21.14 33.04 -24.22
N SER A 524 21.02 32.34 -25.36
CA SER A 524 22.15 31.67 -26.03
C SER A 524 23.05 32.62 -26.85
N THR A 525 24.33 32.26 -27.02
CA THR A 525 25.28 32.98 -27.90
C THR A 525 25.35 32.41 -29.33
N ALA A 526 24.50 31.43 -29.64
CA ALA A 526 24.48 30.74 -30.94
C ALA A 526 24.13 31.67 -32.12
N ALA A 527 24.57 31.30 -33.33
CA ALA A 527 24.31 32.05 -34.56
C ALA A 527 22.80 32.21 -34.84
N LEU A 528 22.40 33.39 -35.34
CA LEU A 528 20.99 33.72 -35.63
C LEU A 528 20.31 32.75 -36.60
N SER A 529 21.06 32.24 -37.60
CA SER A 529 20.55 31.22 -38.54
C SER A 529 20.15 29.94 -37.82
N ARG A 530 20.94 29.53 -36.82
CA ARG A 530 20.69 28.31 -36.05
C ARG A 530 19.55 28.48 -35.05
N LYS A 531 19.49 29.63 -34.38
CA LYS A 531 18.32 30.00 -33.54
C LYS A 531 17.03 29.97 -34.34
N ARG A 532 17.05 30.47 -35.58
CA ARG A 532 15.89 30.42 -36.48
C ARG A 532 15.51 29.00 -36.86
N GLN A 533 16.49 28.14 -37.15
CA GLN A 533 16.26 26.72 -37.45
C GLN A 533 15.61 25.99 -36.26
N LEU A 534 16.15 26.14 -35.05
CA LEU A 534 15.59 25.51 -33.84
C LEU A 534 14.18 26.03 -33.53
N LYS A 535 13.93 27.33 -33.75
CA LYS A 535 12.59 27.88 -33.61
C LYS A 535 11.60 27.28 -34.61
N GLN A 536 11.99 27.11 -35.88
CA GLN A 536 11.16 26.47 -36.89
C GLN A 536 10.87 25.00 -36.58
N LEU A 537 11.85 24.28 -36.03
CA LEU A 537 11.64 22.92 -35.55
C LEU A 537 10.68 22.88 -34.36
N GLY A 538 10.80 23.82 -33.41
CA GLY A 538 9.85 23.98 -32.31
C GLY A 538 8.42 24.27 -32.79
N GLU A 539 8.24 25.14 -33.79
CA GLU A 539 6.93 25.43 -34.40
C GLU A 539 6.35 24.22 -35.15
N SER A 540 7.19 23.41 -35.81
CA SER A 540 6.78 22.14 -36.46
C SER A 540 6.30 21.13 -35.43
N LEU A 541 7.10 20.93 -34.38
CA LEU A 541 6.80 20.03 -33.27
C LEU A 541 5.47 20.42 -32.60
N ASP A 542 5.28 21.72 -32.33
CA ASP A 542 4.05 22.27 -31.77
C ASP A 542 2.81 21.94 -32.63
N SER A 543 2.90 22.13 -33.94
CA SER A 543 1.84 21.76 -34.89
C SER A 543 1.56 20.24 -34.91
N HIS A 544 2.58 19.39 -34.79
CA HIS A 544 2.35 17.95 -34.70
C HIS A 544 1.70 17.54 -33.37
N ILE A 545 1.99 18.23 -32.27
CA ILE A 545 1.33 18.01 -30.97
C ILE A 545 -0.18 18.33 -31.05
N ASP A 546 -0.58 19.43 -31.71
CA ASP A 546 -1.99 19.76 -31.93
C ASP A 546 -2.74 18.64 -32.68
N LYS A 547 -2.13 18.14 -33.76
CA LYS A 547 -2.68 17.02 -34.53
C LYS A 547 -2.76 15.76 -33.67
N ALA A 548 -1.72 15.46 -32.88
CA ALA A 548 -1.69 14.29 -32.03
C ALA A 548 -2.80 14.33 -30.97
N GLN A 549 -3.08 15.49 -30.36
CA GLN A 549 -4.18 15.63 -29.40
C GLN A 549 -5.56 15.34 -30.04
N LEU A 550 -5.78 15.81 -31.27
CA LEU A 550 -7.02 15.54 -32.02
C LEU A 550 -7.17 14.05 -32.37
N HIS A 551 -6.11 13.44 -32.91
CA HIS A 551 -6.11 12.02 -33.27
C HIS A 551 -6.19 11.11 -32.04
N LEU A 552 -5.55 11.49 -30.93
CA LEU A 552 -5.65 10.77 -29.66
C LEU A 552 -7.08 10.75 -29.14
N THR A 553 -7.75 11.90 -29.13
CA THR A 553 -9.16 11.98 -28.72
C THR A 553 -10.03 11.07 -29.59
N THR A 554 -9.82 11.12 -30.90
CA THR A 554 -10.54 10.27 -31.85
C THR A 554 -10.28 8.78 -31.59
N PHE A 555 -9.02 8.39 -31.39
CA PHE A 555 -8.63 7.00 -31.10
C PHE A 555 -9.28 6.47 -29.81
N LEU A 556 -9.24 7.26 -28.73
CA LEU A 556 -9.86 6.90 -27.45
C LEU A 556 -11.38 6.78 -27.58
N ASP A 557 -12.03 7.68 -28.32
CA ASP A 557 -13.47 7.60 -28.58
C ASP A 557 -13.84 6.35 -29.39
N ARG A 558 -13.01 5.95 -30.37
CA ARG A 558 -13.21 4.69 -31.12
C ARG A 558 -13.05 3.45 -30.24
N ILE A 559 -12.09 3.47 -29.32
CA ILE A 559 -11.96 2.40 -28.32
C ILE A 559 -13.20 2.35 -27.45
N ARG A 560 -13.65 3.49 -26.91
CA ARG A 560 -14.84 3.56 -26.06
C ARG A 560 -16.06 3.00 -26.79
N ASP A 561 -16.35 3.53 -27.97
CA ASP A 561 -17.43 3.06 -28.86
C ASP A 561 -17.39 1.54 -29.10
N PHE A 562 -16.19 0.97 -29.21
CA PHE A 562 -16.01 -0.46 -29.47
C PHE A 562 -16.30 -1.29 -28.23
N VAL A 563 -15.72 -0.93 -27.09
CA VAL A 563 -15.89 -1.66 -25.82
C VAL A 563 -17.35 -1.63 -25.37
N GLU A 564 -18.01 -0.47 -25.43
CA GLU A 564 -19.42 -0.33 -25.04
C GLU A 564 -20.38 -1.17 -25.88
N LYS A 565 -20.07 -1.42 -27.15
CA LYS A 565 -20.89 -2.28 -28.02
C LYS A 565 -20.67 -3.77 -27.77
N GLN A 566 -19.52 -4.14 -27.21
CA GLN A 566 -19.13 -5.54 -26.98
C GLN A 566 -19.40 -6.00 -25.55
N THR A 567 -19.54 -5.08 -24.62
CA THR A 567 -19.72 -5.37 -23.20
C THR A 567 -21.11 -4.89 -22.76
N PRO A 568 -21.88 -5.72 -22.03
CA PRO A 568 -23.13 -5.28 -21.44
C PRO A 568 -22.86 -4.21 -20.38
N ASP A 569 -23.83 -3.33 -20.14
CA ASP A 569 -23.73 -2.35 -19.07
C ASP A 569 -23.63 -3.06 -17.70
N GLN A 570 -22.55 -2.79 -16.96
CA GLN A 570 -22.26 -3.40 -15.66
C GLN A 570 -22.54 -2.45 -14.48
N GLY A 571 -23.17 -1.28 -14.72
CA GLY A 571 -23.42 -0.28 -13.69
C GLY A 571 -22.12 0.33 -13.17
N ASP A 572 -21.88 0.24 -11.85
CA ASP A 572 -20.71 0.85 -11.20
C ASP A 572 -19.36 0.16 -11.45
N TYR A 573 -19.32 -0.96 -12.21
CA TYR A 573 -18.09 -1.71 -12.46
C TYR A 573 -17.43 -1.34 -13.78
N ASP A 574 -16.09 -1.36 -13.77
CA ASP A 574 -15.28 -1.15 -14.97
C ASP A 574 -15.61 -2.17 -16.07
N ARG A 575 -15.72 -1.69 -17.30
CA ARG A 575 -16.01 -2.55 -18.46
C ARG A 575 -14.70 -3.07 -19.03
N ASN A 576 -14.45 -4.36 -18.84
CA ASN A 576 -13.26 -5.05 -19.35
C ASN A 576 -13.60 -5.89 -20.60
N LEU A 577 -12.86 -5.68 -21.69
CA LEU A 577 -13.00 -6.43 -22.94
C LEU A 577 -11.69 -7.14 -23.30
N LEU A 578 -11.68 -8.46 -23.18
CA LEU A 578 -10.60 -9.30 -23.72
C LEU A 578 -10.60 -9.27 -25.26
N LEU A 579 -9.46 -8.91 -25.86
CA LEU A 579 -9.28 -8.79 -27.31
C LEU A 579 -8.85 -10.11 -27.93
N THR A 580 -9.84 -10.93 -28.26
CA THR A 580 -9.66 -12.19 -28.97
C THR A 580 -9.70 -12.00 -30.49
N TRP A 581 -9.27 -13.00 -31.25
CA TRP A 581 -9.29 -12.93 -32.72
C TRP A 581 -10.70 -12.63 -33.29
N ASP A 582 -11.74 -13.23 -32.71
CA ASP A 582 -13.13 -12.96 -33.10
C ASP A 582 -13.55 -11.51 -32.85
N LYS A 583 -13.03 -10.84 -31.82
CA LYS A 583 -13.28 -9.41 -31.57
C LYS A 583 -12.55 -8.52 -32.58
N ARG A 584 -11.29 -8.87 -32.90
CA ARG A 584 -10.45 -8.11 -33.85
C ARG A 584 -10.97 -8.15 -35.29
N THR A 585 -11.65 -9.23 -35.68
CA THR A 585 -12.26 -9.33 -37.02
C THR A 585 -13.56 -8.53 -37.19
N GLN A 586 -14.07 -7.89 -36.14
CA GLN A 586 -15.32 -7.14 -36.23
C GLN A 586 -15.13 -5.79 -36.93
N PRO A 587 -16.14 -5.28 -37.69
CA PRO A 587 -16.03 -4.00 -38.40
C PRO A 587 -15.74 -2.79 -37.49
N GLY A 588 -16.11 -2.87 -36.21
CA GLY A 588 -15.80 -1.82 -35.23
C GLY A 588 -14.30 -1.71 -34.94
N TRP A 589 -13.58 -2.84 -34.97
CA TRP A 589 -12.14 -2.88 -34.69
C TRP A 589 -11.32 -2.22 -35.80
N SER A 590 -11.69 -2.42 -37.07
CA SER A 590 -11.00 -1.75 -38.20
C SER A 590 -11.03 -0.23 -38.09
N ARG A 591 -12.03 0.36 -37.42
CA ARG A 591 -12.06 1.80 -37.13
C ARG A 591 -11.04 2.21 -36.06
N VAL A 592 -10.84 1.35 -35.06
CA VAL A 592 -9.79 1.52 -34.04
C VAL A 592 -8.42 1.44 -34.72
N GLU A 593 -8.19 0.43 -35.57
CA GLU A 593 -6.95 0.28 -36.35
C GLU A 593 -6.66 1.51 -37.21
N THR A 594 -7.61 1.98 -38.02
CA THR A 594 -7.41 3.20 -38.83
C THR A 594 -7.13 4.43 -37.97
N SER A 595 -7.84 4.62 -36.86
CA SER A 595 -7.58 5.76 -35.96
C SER A 595 -6.22 5.67 -35.26
N TRP A 596 -5.73 4.45 -34.99
CA TRP A 596 -4.38 4.23 -34.49
C TRP A 596 -3.33 4.51 -35.55
N GLU A 597 -3.53 4.08 -36.80
CA GLU A 597 -2.63 4.40 -37.92
C GLU A 597 -2.46 5.91 -38.08
N ASP A 598 -3.57 6.67 -38.06
CA ASP A 598 -3.55 8.13 -38.13
C ASP A 598 -2.76 8.75 -36.96
N LEU A 599 -3.00 8.29 -35.72
CA LEU A 599 -2.28 8.77 -34.54
C LEU A 599 -0.79 8.39 -34.58
N ASN A 600 -0.47 7.15 -34.93
CA ASN A 600 0.90 6.62 -34.99
C ASN A 600 1.75 7.36 -36.02
N LEU A 601 1.16 7.77 -37.16
CA LEU A 601 1.83 8.63 -38.14
C LEU A 601 2.25 9.96 -37.52
N VAL A 602 1.34 10.64 -36.81
CA VAL A 602 1.66 11.92 -36.16
C VAL A 602 2.65 11.76 -35.00
N LEU A 603 2.53 10.70 -34.20
CA LEU A 603 3.50 10.39 -33.15
C LEU A 603 4.89 10.09 -33.71
N ARG A 604 4.98 9.48 -34.90
CA ARG A 604 6.24 9.32 -35.64
C ARG A 604 6.81 10.66 -36.08
N ASP A 605 5.97 11.55 -36.63
CA ASP A 605 6.41 12.89 -37.02
C ASP A 605 6.93 13.69 -35.81
N ILE A 606 6.31 13.53 -34.63
CA ILE A 606 6.82 14.09 -33.36
C ILE A 606 8.20 13.52 -33.01
N ALA A 607 8.38 12.20 -33.11
CA ALA A 607 9.68 11.56 -32.83
C ALA A 607 10.77 12.03 -33.81
N ASP A 608 10.44 12.19 -35.09
CA ASP A 608 11.34 12.71 -36.11
C ASP A 608 11.72 14.18 -35.83
N ASP A 609 10.76 15.00 -35.40
CA ASP A 609 11.03 16.39 -35.01
C ASP A 609 11.88 16.47 -33.73
N LEU A 610 11.66 15.58 -32.75
CA LEU A 610 12.51 15.47 -31.55
C LEU A 610 13.95 15.11 -31.90
N ASP A 611 14.16 14.15 -32.80
CA ASP A 611 15.49 13.75 -33.28
C ASP A 611 16.19 14.90 -34.01
N ARG A 612 15.45 15.64 -34.87
CA ARG A 612 15.98 16.84 -35.53
C ARG A 612 16.34 17.95 -34.54
N VAL A 613 15.55 18.15 -33.49
CA VAL A 613 15.86 19.11 -32.43
C VAL A 613 17.09 18.66 -31.65
N TYR A 614 17.20 17.37 -31.33
CA TYR A 614 18.36 16.78 -30.67
C TYR A 614 19.63 17.00 -31.49
N ILE A 615 19.67 16.59 -32.76
CA ILE A 615 20.80 16.81 -33.67
C ILE A 615 21.10 18.31 -33.76
N ALA A 616 20.05 19.14 -33.81
CA ALA A 616 20.24 20.56 -33.94
C ALA A 616 20.89 21.22 -32.71
N LEU A 617 20.70 20.62 -31.53
CA LEU A 617 21.30 21.03 -30.26
C LEU A 617 22.67 20.38 -30.04
N ASP A 618 22.86 19.12 -30.40
CA ASP A 618 24.13 18.39 -30.25
C ASP A 618 25.29 19.08 -31.00
N GLU A 619 24.99 19.70 -32.15
CA GLU A 619 25.96 20.50 -32.91
C GLU A 619 26.32 21.85 -32.22
N LEU A 620 25.70 22.21 -31.08
CA LEU A 620 26.01 23.39 -30.29
C LEU A 620 26.87 23.00 -29.08
N GLU A 621 27.96 23.75 -28.83
CA GLU A 621 28.81 23.52 -27.66
C GLU A 621 28.04 23.80 -26.36
N ASP A 622 28.22 22.97 -25.31
CA ASP A 622 27.57 23.10 -23.98
C ASP A 622 27.61 24.52 -23.40
N SER A 623 28.66 25.29 -23.71
CA SER A 623 28.84 26.66 -23.22
C SER A 623 27.94 27.71 -23.90
N THR A 624 27.25 27.34 -24.99
CA THR A 624 26.47 28.26 -25.83
C THR A 624 25.00 28.37 -25.43
N ILE A 625 24.49 27.41 -24.65
CA ILE A 625 23.08 27.33 -24.24
C ILE A 625 22.97 27.06 -22.74
N SER A 626 22.23 27.92 -22.04
CA SER A 626 21.89 27.70 -20.62
C SER A 626 20.95 26.51 -20.48
N GLY A 627 21.22 25.59 -19.55
CA GLY A 627 20.37 24.43 -19.31
C GLY A 627 20.48 23.33 -20.39
N TYR A 628 21.54 23.34 -21.21
CA TYR A 628 21.78 22.38 -22.29
C TYR A 628 21.60 20.92 -21.86
N GLU A 629 22.25 20.51 -20.76
CA GLU A 629 22.13 19.14 -20.24
C GLU A 629 20.67 18.77 -19.97
N HIS A 630 19.93 19.65 -19.28
CA HIS A 630 18.52 19.42 -18.96
C HIS A 630 17.68 19.24 -20.23
N LEU A 631 17.91 20.07 -21.24
CA LEU A 631 17.19 20.04 -22.52
C LEU A 631 17.45 18.74 -23.29
N ILE A 632 18.71 18.31 -23.39
CA ILE A 632 19.09 17.05 -24.05
C ILE A 632 18.48 15.84 -23.32
N LEU A 633 18.44 15.90 -21.99
CA LEU A 633 17.86 14.84 -21.17
C LEU A 633 16.34 14.75 -21.38
N GLU A 634 15.64 15.87 -21.33
CA GLU A 634 14.20 15.91 -21.61
C GLU A 634 13.88 15.42 -23.03
N LEU A 635 14.65 15.85 -24.03
CA LEU A 635 14.45 15.44 -25.42
C LEU A 635 14.55 13.94 -25.63
N SER A 636 15.64 13.30 -25.16
CA SER A 636 15.76 11.86 -25.39
C SER A 636 14.85 11.04 -24.47
N TYR A 637 14.43 11.59 -23.32
CA TYR A 637 13.35 10.97 -22.53
C TYR A 637 12.04 10.94 -23.31
N LEU A 638 11.61 12.09 -23.85
CA LEU A 638 10.40 12.19 -24.67
C LEU A 638 10.49 11.34 -25.94
N PHE A 639 11.66 11.27 -26.58
CA PHE A 639 11.89 10.43 -27.76
C PHE A 639 11.75 8.94 -27.43
N SER A 640 12.43 8.45 -26.39
CA SER A 640 12.31 7.05 -25.94
C SER A 640 10.87 6.72 -25.54
N ARG A 641 10.21 7.63 -24.81
CA ARG A 641 8.81 7.45 -24.39
C ARG A 641 7.85 7.39 -25.57
N SER A 642 8.06 8.21 -26.61
CA SER A 642 7.29 8.16 -27.85
C SER A 642 7.37 6.78 -28.51
N ASN A 643 8.59 6.25 -28.64
CA ASN A 643 8.81 4.95 -29.27
C ASN A 643 8.22 3.79 -28.46
N GLU A 644 8.37 3.83 -27.13
CA GLU A 644 7.79 2.84 -26.22
C GLU A 644 6.25 2.81 -26.33
N LEU A 645 5.59 3.97 -26.21
CA LEU A 645 4.14 4.07 -26.33
C LEU A 645 3.65 3.58 -27.69
N ARG A 646 4.34 3.98 -28.77
CA ARG A 646 4.02 3.52 -30.13
C ARG A 646 4.15 2.00 -30.27
N GLN A 647 5.25 1.42 -29.80
CA GLN A 647 5.48 -0.02 -29.90
C GLN A 647 4.44 -0.81 -29.09
N GLN A 648 4.15 -0.38 -27.86
CA GLN A 648 3.17 -1.05 -27.00
C GLN A 648 1.76 -0.99 -27.61
N ILE A 649 1.29 0.18 -28.03
CA ILE A 649 -0.04 0.31 -28.64
C ILE A 649 -0.09 -0.42 -29.99
N ASP A 650 0.97 -0.39 -30.79
CA ASP A 650 1.00 -1.12 -32.08
C ASP A 650 0.93 -2.63 -31.87
N SER A 651 1.62 -3.17 -30.87
CA SER A 651 1.52 -4.59 -30.50
C SER A 651 0.10 -4.97 -30.06
N LEU A 652 -0.62 -4.06 -29.41
CA LEU A 652 -2.00 -4.29 -29.00
C LEU A 652 -2.97 -4.16 -30.17
N VAL A 653 -2.82 -3.14 -31.02
CA VAL A 653 -3.80 -2.82 -32.05
C VAL A 653 -3.55 -3.61 -33.33
N SER A 654 -2.34 -3.51 -33.88
CA SER A 654 -2.00 -3.93 -35.24
C SER A 654 -1.27 -5.28 -35.29
N GLN A 655 -0.38 -5.56 -34.32
CA GLN A 655 0.55 -6.70 -34.35
C GLN A 655 0.50 -7.54 -33.06
N PRO A 656 -0.63 -8.21 -32.76
CA PRO A 656 -0.75 -9.01 -31.55
C PRO A 656 0.13 -10.26 -31.59
N GLU A 657 0.83 -10.51 -30.49
CA GLU A 657 1.62 -11.71 -30.27
C GLU A 657 0.73 -12.84 -29.74
N SER A 658 1.03 -14.08 -30.11
CA SER A 658 0.21 -15.24 -29.73
C SER A 658 0.36 -15.66 -28.27
N ASP A 659 1.46 -15.28 -27.61
CA ASP A 659 1.76 -15.64 -26.21
C ASP A 659 1.43 -14.48 -25.23
N SER A 660 0.60 -13.54 -25.68
CA SER A 660 0.21 -12.35 -24.92
C SER A 660 -1.31 -12.21 -24.83
N ILE A 661 -1.76 -11.67 -23.71
CA ILE A 661 -3.15 -11.36 -23.38
C ILE A 661 -3.33 -9.87 -23.57
N TYR A 662 -4.34 -9.48 -24.36
CA TYR A 662 -4.66 -8.09 -24.65
C TYR A 662 -6.07 -7.78 -24.19
N TRP A 663 -6.27 -6.68 -23.47
CA TRP A 663 -7.61 -6.21 -23.13
C TRP A 663 -7.71 -4.69 -23.07
N LEU A 664 -8.94 -4.22 -23.16
CA LEU A 664 -9.31 -2.82 -23.03
C LEU A 664 -10.24 -2.66 -21.84
N SER A 665 -10.02 -1.62 -21.04
CA SER A 665 -10.85 -1.30 -19.87
C SER A 665 -11.45 0.11 -20.02
N ILE A 666 -12.71 0.28 -19.64
CA ILE A 666 -13.31 1.61 -19.41
C ILE A 666 -13.63 1.74 -17.93
N ASN A 667 -13.08 2.77 -17.30
CA ASN A 667 -13.36 3.10 -15.91
C ASN A 667 -14.79 3.63 -15.75
N SER A 668 -15.55 3.07 -14.81
CA SER A 668 -16.97 3.43 -14.62
C SER A 668 -17.20 4.83 -14.03
N GLN A 669 -16.21 5.41 -13.36
CA GLN A 669 -16.36 6.69 -12.65
C GLN A 669 -16.04 7.90 -13.53
N ASN A 670 -15.12 7.76 -14.48
CA ASN A 670 -14.62 8.86 -15.30
C ASN A 670 -14.54 8.57 -16.81
N ASP A 671 -15.07 7.43 -17.25
CA ASP A 671 -15.06 6.96 -18.65
C ASP A 671 -13.68 6.95 -19.31
N SER A 672 -12.62 6.86 -18.50
CA SER A 672 -11.24 6.81 -18.99
C SER A 672 -10.91 5.43 -19.54
N VAL A 673 -10.14 5.42 -20.63
CA VAL A 673 -9.71 4.20 -21.31
C VAL A 673 -8.37 3.73 -20.77
N GLU A 674 -8.23 2.42 -20.59
CA GLU A 674 -6.97 1.73 -20.31
C GLU A 674 -6.72 0.64 -21.37
N LEU A 675 -5.47 0.56 -21.82
CA LEU A 675 -4.97 -0.46 -22.73
C LEU A 675 -3.97 -1.34 -21.97
N SER A 676 -4.21 -2.65 -21.97
CA SER A 676 -3.44 -3.56 -21.12
C SER A 676 -2.95 -4.79 -21.86
N ILE A 677 -1.71 -5.16 -21.59
CA ILE A 677 -0.98 -6.29 -22.17
C ILE A 677 -0.37 -7.10 -21.03
N ALA A 678 -0.53 -8.41 -21.03
CA ALA A 678 0.07 -9.33 -20.05
C ALA A 678 0.56 -10.61 -20.73
N PRO A 679 1.60 -11.29 -20.23
CA PRO A 679 2.00 -12.59 -20.76
C PRO A 679 0.93 -13.66 -20.50
N LEU A 680 0.69 -14.54 -21.48
CA LEU A 680 -0.26 -15.65 -21.36
C LEU A 680 0.23 -16.69 -20.35
N ARG A 681 1.51 -17.04 -20.42
CA ARG A 681 2.20 -17.96 -19.51
C ARG A 681 3.50 -17.32 -19.01
N VAL A 682 3.74 -17.41 -17.69
CA VAL A 682 4.99 -16.92 -17.09
C VAL A 682 5.94 -18.05 -16.68
N GLY A 683 5.45 -19.29 -16.55
CA GLY A 683 6.25 -20.41 -16.05
C GLY A 683 7.55 -20.66 -16.84
N ARG A 684 7.52 -20.50 -18.17
CA ARG A 684 8.73 -20.59 -18.99
C ARG A 684 9.75 -19.50 -18.65
N VAL A 685 9.30 -18.26 -18.52
CA VAL A 685 10.17 -17.12 -18.18
C VAL A 685 10.77 -17.29 -16.78
N LEU A 686 9.96 -17.73 -15.82
CA LEU A 686 10.39 -18.04 -14.45
C LEU A 686 11.44 -19.16 -14.45
N ARG A 687 11.19 -20.26 -15.17
CA ARG A 687 12.14 -21.36 -15.27
C ARG A 687 13.46 -20.93 -15.87
N ASP A 688 13.43 -20.23 -17.00
CA ASP A 688 14.63 -19.88 -17.76
C ASP A 688 15.43 -18.76 -17.05
N SER A 689 14.75 -17.82 -16.38
CA SER A 689 15.38 -16.63 -15.79
C SER A 689 15.66 -16.75 -14.28
N LEU A 690 14.84 -17.49 -13.53
CA LEU A 690 14.91 -17.57 -12.06
C LEU A 690 15.29 -18.94 -11.53
N PHE A 691 14.72 -20.03 -12.03
CA PHE A 691 14.99 -21.35 -11.45
C PHE A 691 16.28 -21.97 -12.01
N SER A 692 16.44 -21.99 -13.33
CA SER A 692 17.60 -22.62 -14.00
C SER A 692 18.91 -21.88 -13.78
N SER A 693 18.85 -20.61 -13.35
CA SER A 693 20.02 -19.74 -13.13
C SER A 693 20.55 -19.80 -11.68
N LYS A 694 19.98 -20.65 -10.82
CA LYS A 694 20.27 -20.71 -9.39
C LYS A 694 20.67 -22.12 -8.96
N ASP A 695 21.53 -22.19 -7.95
CA ASP A 695 21.94 -23.47 -7.36
C ASP A 695 20.82 -24.06 -6.48
N CYS A 696 20.14 -23.22 -5.69
CA CYS A 696 19.10 -23.68 -4.78
C CYS A 696 17.95 -22.66 -4.71
N VAL A 697 16.74 -23.13 -4.97
CA VAL A 697 15.51 -22.35 -4.82
C VAL A 697 14.55 -23.12 -3.92
N ILE A 698 14.15 -22.48 -2.82
CA ILE A 698 13.19 -23.03 -1.86
C ILE A 698 11.91 -22.21 -1.98
N LEU A 699 10.81 -22.86 -2.35
CA LEU A 699 9.47 -22.27 -2.38
C LEU A 699 8.68 -22.74 -1.15
N THR A 700 8.09 -21.81 -0.42
CA THR A 700 7.24 -22.13 0.72
C THR A 700 5.97 -21.29 0.77
N GLY A 701 4.95 -21.81 1.44
CA GLY A 701 3.67 -21.15 1.62
C GLY A 701 2.72 -22.00 2.46
N ALA A 702 1.62 -21.40 2.92
CA ALA A 702 0.59 -22.12 3.66
C ALA A 702 -0.32 -23.01 2.80
N THR A 703 -0.42 -22.69 1.51
CA THR A 703 -1.44 -23.22 0.61
C THR A 703 -0.87 -23.33 -0.81
N LEU A 704 -0.01 -24.33 -1.06
CA LEU A 704 0.64 -24.55 -2.35
C LEU A 704 0.08 -25.77 -3.10
N SER A 705 -0.49 -26.73 -2.36
CA SER A 705 -0.98 -28.00 -2.87
C SER A 705 -2.52 -28.00 -2.99
N THR A 706 -2.98 -28.80 -3.95
CA THR A 706 -4.39 -29.13 -4.17
C THR A 706 -4.53 -30.63 -4.10
N GLU A 707 -5.46 -31.14 -3.28
CA GLU A 707 -5.61 -32.59 -3.05
C GLU A 707 -4.30 -33.28 -2.60
N ASN A 708 -3.46 -32.56 -1.83
CA ASN A 708 -2.13 -33.01 -1.38
C ASN A 708 -1.07 -33.18 -2.50
N HIS A 709 -1.29 -32.59 -3.68
CA HIS A 709 -0.36 -32.61 -4.80
C HIS A 709 0.10 -31.19 -5.19
N PHE A 710 1.36 -31.06 -5.61
CA PHE A 710 1.96 -29.78 -6.05
C PHE A 710 1.90 -29.56 -7.57
N GLU A 711 1.32 -30.48 -8.35
CA GLU A 711 1.32 -30.43 -9.82
C GLU A 711 0.73 -29.12 -10.36
N TYR A 712 -0.34 -28.61 -9.75
CA TYR A 712 -0.98 -27.36 -10.15
C TYR A 712 -0.04 -26.15 -10.10
N ILE A 713 0.69 -25.98 -8.99
CA ILE A 713 1.63 -24.86 -8.84
C ILE A 713 2.93 -25.09 -9.64
N LYS A 714 3.36 -26.34 -9.77
CA LYS A 714 4.56 -26.70 -10.55
C LYS A 714 4.40 -26.37 -12.03
N ASP A 715 3.27 -26.74 -12.64
CA ASP A 715 2.98 -26.44 -14.05
C ASP A 715 2.96 -24.91 -14.29
N ARG A 716 2.27 -24.18 -13.43
CA ARG A 716 2.12 -22.71 -13.52
C ARG A 716 3.43 -21.95 -13.39
N LEU A 717 4.28 -22.37 -12.45
CA LEU A 717 5.59 -21.75 -12.23
C LEU A 717 6.67 -22.30 -13.18
N GLY A 718 6.41 -23.40 -13.90
CA GLY A 718 7.41 -24.06 -14.75
C GLY A 718 8.49 -24.80 -13.94
N LEU A 719 8.13 -25.36 -12.78
CA LEU A 719 9.03 -26.12 -11.92
C LEU A 719 9.18 -27.56 -12.42
N GLU A 720 10.41 -27.96 -12.71
CA GLU A 720 10.76 -29.31 -13.13
C GLU A 720 11.78 -29.91 -12.15
N ASN A 721 11.68 -31.20 -11.84
CA ASN A 721 12.62 -31.94 -10.97
C ASN A 721 12.89 -31.28 -9.60
N ILE A 722 11.83 -30.94 -8.86
CA ILE A 722 11.90 -30.31 -7.53
C ILE A 722 11.57 -31.31 -6.42
N ASN A 723 12.25 -31.22 -5.27
CA ASN A 723 11.89 -32.00 -4.08
C ASN A 723 10.59 -31.47 -3.45
N GLU A 724 9.71 -32.34 -2.99
CA GLU A 724 8.38 -31.98 -2.48
C GLU A 724 8.23 -32.39 -1.01
N VAL A 725 7.83 -31.44 -0.16
CA VAL A 725 7.52 -31.71 1.25
C VAL A 725 6.16 -31.11 1.61
N LEU A 726 5.22 -31.96 1.99
CA LEU A 726 3.92 -31.55 2.48
C LEU A 726 3.85 -31.75 4.00
N LEU A 727 3.74 -30.67 4.75
CA LEU A 727 3.63 -30.72 6.20
C LEU A 727 2.19 -30.50 6.64
N GLY A 728 1.71 -31.43 7.47
CA GLY A 728 0.41 -31.30 8.12
C GLY A 728 0.34 -30.09 9.06
N THR A 729 -0.87 -29.81 9.52
CA THR A 729 -1.12 -28.76 10.51
C THR A 729 -0.83 -29.24 11.95
N PRO A 730 -0.33 -28.36 12.85
CA PRO A 730 -0.15 -28.70 14.25
C PRO A 730 -1.43 -28.68 15.10
N PHE A 731 -2.58 -28.29 14.53
CA PHE A 731 -3.84 -28.05 15.27
C PHE A 731 -4.81 -29.24 15.19
N ASP A 732 -5.57 -29.46 16.27
CA ASP A 732 -6.67 -30.44 16.32
C ASP A 732 -7.97 -29.86 15.75
N TYR A 733 -8.02 -29.70 14.43
CA TYR A 733 -9.21 -29.18 13.74
C TYR A 733 -10.52 -29.96 14.00
N PRO A 734 -10.53 -31.31 14.12
CA PRO A 734 -11.73 -32.03 14.48
C PRO A 734 -12.34 -31.58 15.82
N GLY A 735 -11.49 -31.28 16.82
CA GLY A 735 -11.90 -30.80 18.14
C GLY A 735 -12.14 -29.29 18.23
N SER A 736 -11.41 -28.49 17.45
CA SER A 736 -11.43 -27.02 17.55
C SER A 736 -12.33 -26.32 16.54
N THR A 737 -12.63 -26.95 15.40
CA THR A 737 -13.39 -26.32 14.31
C THR A 737 -14.65 -27.09 13.91
N MET A 738 -15.79 -26.38 13.96
CA MET A 738 -17.05 -26.85 13.36
C MET A 738 -17.29 -26.17 12.02
N ILE A 739 -17.61 -26.94 10.99
CA ILE A 739 -18.13 -26.43 9.72
C ILE A 739 -19.63 -26.62 9.71
N TYR A 740 -20.39 -25.55 9.61
CA TYR A 740 -21.84 -25.60 9.46
C TYR A 740 -22.26 -25.32 8.02
N LEU A 741 -23.02 -26.25 7.43
CA LEU A 741 -23.53 -26.17 6.08
C LEU A 741 -25.07 -26.09 6.09
N PRO A 742 -25.66 -24.89 5.92
CA PRO A 742 -27.12 -24.74 5.88
C PRO A 742 -27.71 -25.46 4.66
N ALA A 743 -28.73 -26.30 4.87
CA ALA A 743 -29.33 -27.14 3.82
C ALA A 743 -30.39 -26.40 2.97
N ASP A 744 -31.01 -25.37 3.54
CA ASP A 744 -32.15 -24.62 3.03
C ASP A 744 -31.79 -23.23 2.49
N ILE A 745 -30.51 -22.84 2.49
CA ILE A 745 -30.04 -21.63 1.83
C ILE A 745 -30.36 -21.67 0.32
N PRO A 746 -30.88 -20.59 -0.30
CA PRO A 746 -31.01 -20.52 -1.75
C PRO A 746 -29.65 -20.66 -2.44
N ASP A 747 -29.66 -21.04 -3.73
CA ASP A 747 -28.42 -20.99 -4.51
C ASP A 747 -27.94 -19.53 -4.66
N PRO A 748 -26.61 -19.26 -4.71
CA PRO A 748 -26.07 -17.91 -4.86
C PRO A 748 -26.60 -17.11 -6.07
N GLY A 749 -27.10 -17.79 -7.10
CA GLY A 749 -27.72 -17.16 -8.27
C GLY A 749 -29.23 -16.84 -8.12
N ASP A 750 -29.88 -17.26 -7.03
CA ASP A 750 -31.29 -16.99 -6.77
C ASP A 750 -31.50 -15.54 -6.29
N ALA A 751 -32.53 -14.86 -6.78
CA ALA A 751 -32.85 -13.48 -6.39
C ALA A 751 -33.14 -13.34 -4.88
N ARG A 752 -33.57 -14.42 -4.21
CA ARG A 752 -33.86 -14.45 -2.76
C ARG A 752 -32.60 -14.64 -1.91
N TYR A 753 -31.47 -15.00 -2.52
CA TYR A 753 -30.24 -15.33 -1.82
C TYR A 753 -29.75 -14.18 -0.92
N GLN A 754 -29.71 -12.96 -1.47
CA GLN A 754 -29.19 -11.79 -0.76
C GLN A 754 -30.00 -11.49 0.50
N GLN A 755 -31.34 -11.53 0.40
CA GLN A 755 -32.22 -11.31 1.55
C GLN A 755 -32.05 -12.41 2.59
N ALA A 756 -32.06 -13.68 2.15
CA ALA A 756 -31.89 -14.81 3.05
C ALA A 756 -30.55 -14.71 3.80
N LEU A 757 -29.46 -14.38 3.10
CA LEU A 757 -28.13 -14.18 3.66
C LEU A 757 -28.14 -13.12 4.78
N SER A 758 -28.69 -11.93 4.51
CA SER A 758 -28.80 -10.85 5.51
C SER A 758 -29.61 -11.27 6.74
N ASP A 759 -30.74 -11.95 6.55
CA ASP A 759 -31.61 -12.38 7.65
C ASP A 759 -30.87 -13.37 8.58
N MET A 760 -30.20 -14.38 8.02
CA MET A 760 -29.48 -15.36 8.86
C MET A 760 -28.20 -14.78 9.46
N LEU A 761 -27.50 -13.88 8.76
CA LEU A 761 -26.34 -13.19 9.33
C LEU A 761 -26.75 -12.34 10.52
N THR A 762 -27.89 -11.65 10.46
CA THR A 762 -28.43 -10.89 11.59
C THR A 762 -28.65 -11.80 12.79
N GLU A 763 -29.31 -12.93 12.61
CA GLU A 763 -29.60 -13.88 13.71
C GLU A 763 -28.32 -14.53 14.26
N LEU A 764 -27.40 -14.96 13.39
CA LEU A 764 -26.11 -15.54 13.77
C LEU A 764 -25.27 -14.54 14.57
N CYS A 765 -25.08 -13.33 14.06
CA CYS A 765 -24.24 -12.31 14.69
C CYS A 765 -24.82 -11.85 16.02
N ARG A 766 -26.15 -11.70 16.11
CA ARG A 766 -26.86 -11.44 17.37
C ARG A 766 -26.53 -12.49 18.42
N THR A 767 -26.62 -13.76 18.04
CA THR A 767 -26.43 -14.88 18.97
C THR A 767 -24.97 -14.99 19.42
N CYS A 768 -24.03 -14.71 18.52
CA CYS A 768 -22.59 -14.75 18.82
C CYS A 768 -22.06 -13.45 19.44
N ARG A 769 -22.92 -12.44 19.66
CA ARG A 769 -22.54 -11.08 20.10
C ARG A 769 -21.44 -10.45 19.25
N GLY A 770 -21.47 -10.66 17.93
CA GLY A 770 -20.38 -10.26 17.05
C GLY A 770 -19.33 -11.35 16.91
N HIS A 771 -18.05 -11.04 17.16
CA HIS A 771 -16.90 -11.95 17.00
C HIS A 771 -16.84 -12.63 15.62
N THR A 772 -17.37 -11.95 14.59
CA THR A 772 -17.65 -12.55 13.29
C THR A 772 -16.92 -11.83 12.16
N LEU A 773 -16.20 -12.60 11.33
CA LEU A 773 -15.66 -12.16 10.05
C LEU A 773 -16.50 -12.75 8.91
N VAL A 774 -17.04 -11.92 8.04
CA VAL A 774 -17.83 -12.34 6.87
C VAL A 774 -17.08 -12.02 5.58
N LEU A 775 -16.74 -13.05 4.82
CA LEU A 775 -16.03 -12.96 3.56
C LEU A 775 -16.98 -13.01 2.37
N PHE A 776 -16.91 -11.96 1.56
CA PHE A 776 -17.66 -11.77 0.32
C PHE A 776 -16.76 -11.92 -0.91
N THR A 777 -17.35 -12.36 -2.01
CA THR A 777 -16.73 -12.35 -3.34
C THR A 777 -17.11 -11.11 -4.16
N SER A 778 -17.94 -10.21 -3.61
CA SER A 778 -18.42 -9.00 -4.29
C SER A 778 -18.62 -7.85 -3.31
N HIS A 779 -18.11 -6.66 -3.66
CA HIS A 779 -18.34 -5.43 -2.90
C HIS A 779 -19.82 -5.02 -2.90
N ALA A 780 -20.57 -5.26 -3.98
CA ALA A 780 -22.00 -4.96 -4.01
C ALA A 780 -22.79 -5.81 -3.00
N ALA A 781 -22.49 -7.12 -2.92
CA ALA A 781 -23.11 -8.00 -1.93
C ALA A 781 -22.75 -7.61 -0.50
N LEU A 782 -21.50 -7.20 -0.26
CA LEU A 782 -21.05 -6.66 1.02
C LEU A 782 -21.86 -5.43 1.42
N ARG A 783 -21.92 -4.40 0.55
CA ARG A 783 -22.66 -3.15 0.82
C ARG A 783 -24.15 -3.39 1.07
N ALA A 784 -24.77 -4.25 0.26
CA ALA A 784 -26.18 -4.60 0.43
C ALA A 784 -26.44 -5.34 1.76
N THR A 785 -25.53 -6.24 2.17
CA THR A 785 -25.65 -6.94 3.45
C THR A 785 -25.46 -5.99 4.61
N GLN A 786 -24.42 -5.14 4.56
CA GLN A 786 -24.13 -4.15 5.59
C GLN A 786 -25.36 -3.28 5.86
N ALA A 787 -25.93 -2.68 4.81
CA ALA A 787 -27.10 -1.82 4.93
C ALA A 787 -28.32 -2.53 5.57
N ALA A 788 -28.45 -3.84 5.37
CA ALA A 788 -29.54 -4.64 5.93
C ALA A 788 -29.32 -5.03 7.40
N ILE A 789 -28.08 -5.36 7.79
CA ILE A 789 -27.78 -5.91 9.12
C ILE A 789 -27.33 -4.86 10.14
N GLN A 790 -26.90 -3.68 9.69
CA GLN A 790 -26.30 -2.66 10.56
C GLN A 790 -27.27 -2.18 11.64
N ALA A 791 -28.41 -1.61 11.25
CA ALA A 791 -29.40 -1.09 12.20
C ALA A 791 -29.90 -2.13 13.23
N PRO A 792 -30.30 -3.36 12.86
CA PRO A 792 -30.78 -4.34 13.83
C PRO A 792 -29.69 -4.87 14.78
N LEU A 793 -28.42 -4.93 14.36
CA LEU A 793 -27.32 -5.38 15.21
C LEU A 793 -26.81 -4.27 16.15
N GLU A 794 -26.73 -3.04 15.65
CA GLU A 794 -26.31 -1.88 16.43
C GLU A 794 -27.31 -1.57 17.56
N GLN A 795 -28.61 -1.79 17.36
CA GLN A 795 -29.62 -1.70 18.43
C GLN A 795 -29.36 -2.63 19.63
N GLU A 796 -28.56 -3.68 19.43
CA GLU A 796 -28.26 -4.71 20.43
C GLU A 796 -26.82 -4.66 20.95
N GLY A 797 -26.07 -3.60 20.64
CA GLY A 797 -24.70 -3.46 21.12
C GLY A 797 -23.63 -3.74 20.08
N ILE A 798 -23.97 -4.35 18.94
CA ILE A 798 -22.99 -5.01 18.06
C ILE A 798 -22.63 -4.07 16.90
N LEU A 799 -21.35 -3.70 16.80
CA LEU A 799 -20.87 -2.80 15.75
C LEU A 799 -20.71 -3.55 14.42
N VAL A 800 -21.22 -2.99 13.32
CA VAL A 800 -21.04 -3.55 11.97
C VAL A 800 -20.08 -2.68 11.16
N MET A 801 -19.05 -3.30 10.58
CA MET A 801 -18.02 -2.60 9.81
C MET A 801 -17.79 -3.25 8.45
N GLY A 802 -17.89 -2.48 7.37
CA GLY A 802 -17.71 -2.95 6.00
C GLY A 802 -16.49 -2.36 5.31
N GLN A 803 -15.72 -3.23 4.65
CA GLN A 803 -14.60 -2.81 3.80
C GLN A 803 -15.05 -1.93 2.63
N GLY A 804 -14.38 -0.79 2.47
CA GLY A 804 -14.69 0.19 1.42
C GLY A 804 -15.90 1.06 1.73
N VAL A 805 -16.49 0.91 2.92
CA VAL A 805 -17.53 1.80 3.46
C VAL A 805 -17.00 2.51 4.70
N ASP A 806 -16.45 1.75 5.65
CA ASP A 806 -16.03 2.26 6.97
C ASP A 806 -14.52 2.52 7.11
N GLY A 807 -13.73 2.21 6.09
CA GLY A 807 -12.29 2.46 6.09
C GLY A 807 -11.47 1.42 5.34
N SER A 808 -10.14 1.58 5.44
CA SER A 808 -9.17 0.64 4.87
C SER A 808 -9.11 -0.67 5.65
N PRO A 809 -8.71 -1.81 5.04
CA PRO A 809 -8.57 -3.09 5.75
C PRO A 809 -7.76 -2.99 7.05
N LYS A 810 -6.67 -2.21 7.06
CA LYS A 810 -5.82 -2.02 8.24
C LYS A 810 -6.56 -1.34 9.39
N GLN A 811 -7.33 -0.28 9.11
CA GLN A 811 -8.14 0.42 10.10
C GLN A 811 -9.24 -0.48 10.65
N LEU A 812 -9.90 -1.23 9.77
CA LEU A 812 -10.99 -2.13 10.17
C LEU A 812 -10.51 -3.29 11.04
N ILE A 813 -9.35 -3.88 10.75
CA ILE A 813 -8.75 -4.92 11.59
C ILE A 813 -8.38 -4.35 12.97
N ALA A 814 -7.82 -3.13 13.02
CA ALA A 814 -7.49 -2.49 14.29
C ALA A 814 -8.74 -2.21 15.14
N ALA A 815 -9.81 -1.70 14.52
CA ALA A 815 -11.09 -1.48 15.17
C ALA A 815 -11.74 -2.79 15.66
N PHE A 816 -11.70 -3.84 14.84
CA PHE A 816 -12.19 -5.17 15.19
C PHE A 816 -11.46 -5.78 16.39
N LYS A 817 -10.13 -5.60 16.46
CA LYS A 817 -9.32 -6.02 17.62
C LYS A 817 -9.64 -5.22 18.89
N ALA A 818 -9.98 -3.94 18.75
CA ALA A 818 -10.29 -3.06 19.88
C ALA A 818 -11.70 -3.31 20.43
N ASN A 819 -12.66 -3.66 19.58
CA ASN A 819 -14.03 -3.99 19.96
C ASN A 819 -14.45 -5.36 19.38
N PRO A 820 -14.21 -6.46 20.11
CA PRO A 820 -14.58 -7.81 19.67
C PRO A 820 -16.10 -8.04 19.49
N GLU A 821 -16.95 -7.23 20.13
CA GLU A 821 -18.41 -7.23 19.93
C GLU A 821 -18.79 -6.55 18.61
N SER A 822 -18.18 -7.01 17.52
CA SER A 822 -18.35 -6.45 16.19
C SER A 822 -18.41 -7.51 15.09
N VAL A 823 -18.90 -7.08 13.93
CA VAL A 823 -18.99 -7.88 12.71
C VAL A 823 -18.16 -7.17 11.64
N LEU A 824 -17.12 -7.83 11.16
CA LEU A 824 -16.27 -7.33 10.08
C LEU A 824 -16.70 -7.97 8.75
N LEU A 825 -17.09 -7.14 7.78
CA LEU A 825 -17.46 -7.56 6.43
C LEU A 825 -16.31 -7.21 5.47
N GLY A 826 -15.80 -8.21 4.75
CA GLY A 826 -14.62 -8.06 3.88
C GLY A 826 -14.72 -8.73 2.53
N THR A 827 -13.95 -8.23 1.56
CA THR A 827 -13.75 -8.89 0.24
C THR A 827 -12.33 -9.45 0.13
N ALA A 828 -11.85 -9.78 -1.08
CA ALA A 828 -10.60 -10.49 -1.38
C ALA A 828 -9.38 -10.08 -0.52
N SER A 829 -9.16 -8.78 -0.25
CA SER A 829 -8.01 -8.33 0.54
C SER A 829 -8.06 -8.74 2.02
N LEU A 830 -9.22 -9.13 2.55
CA LEU A 830 -9.40 -9.67 3.89
C LEU A 830 -9.41 -11.21 3.91
N TRP A 831 -9.26 -11.87 2.76
CA TRP A 831 -9.01 -13.33 2.71
C TRP A 831 -7.57 -13.68 3.13
N GLU A 832 -6.66 -12.71 3.01
CA GLU A 832 -5.23 -12.86 3.29
C GLU A 832 -4.73 -11.78 4.26
N GLY A 833 -3.55 -11.99 4.86
CA GLY A 833 -2.86 -10.95 5.66
C GLY A 833 -3.47 -10.55 7.01
N ILE A 834 -4.61 -11.10 7.42
CA ILE A 834 -5.18 -10.85 8.76
C ILE A 834 -4.51 -11.76 9.80
N ASP A 835 -4.03 -11.14 10.89
CA ASP A 835 -3.52 -11.82 12.08
C ASP A 835 -4.35 -11.40 13.30
N VAL A 836 -5.45 -12.11 13.55
CA VAL A 836 -6.31 -11.96 14.73
C VAL A 836 -6.19 -13.26 15.51
N VAL A 837 -5.74 -13.17 16.76
CA VAL A 837 -5.44 -14.33 17.62
C VAL A 837 -6.42 -14.35 18.79
N GLY A 838 -6.88 -15.55 19.17
CA GLY A 838 -7.77 -15.78 20.31
C GLY A 838 -9.24 -15.44 20.03
N ASP A 839 -10.00 -15.23 21.10
CA ASP A 839 -11.47 -15.11 21.10
C ASP A 839 -12.04 -13.91 20.33
N VAL A 840 -11.19 -13.04 19.78
CA VAL A 840 -11.61 -11.89 18.97
C VAL A 840 -12.32 -12.36 17.70
N LEU A 841 -11.89 -13.48 17.10
CA LEU A 841 -12.52 -14.08 15.93
C LEU A 841 -12.94 -15.52 16.22
N SER A 842 -14.21 -15.72 16.56
CA SER A 842 -14.76 -17.06 16.84
C SER A 842 -15.60 -17.62 15.68
N VAL A 843 -16.10 -16.75 14.80
CA VAL A 843 -16.99 -17.13 13.71
C VAL A 843 -16.47 -16.59 12.38
N LEU A 844 -16.22 -17.50 11.44
CA LEU A 844 -15.87 -17.17 10.06
C LEU A 844 -17.03 -17.55 9.15
N VAL A 845 -17.49 -16.61 8.34
CA VAL A 845 -18.55 -16.83 7.36
C VAL A 845 -17.96 -16.69 5.95
N ILE A 846 -18.13 -17.71 5.12
CA ILE A 846 -17.90 -17.64 3.68
C ILE A 846 -19.25 -17.60 3.00
N THR A 847 -19.56 -16.44 2.41
CA THR A 847 -20.86 -16.25 1.74
C THR A 847 -20.95 -17.11 0.48
N ARG A 848 -19.95 -17.03 -0.40
CA ARG A 848 -19.89 -17.76 -1.67
C ARG A 848 -18.52 -18.37 -1.88
N LEU A 849 -18.45 -19.48 -2.61
CA LEU A 849 -17.19 -20.09 -3.02
C LEU A 849 -16.35 -19.09 -3.85
N PRO A 850 -15.04 -18.95 -3.58
CA PRO A 850 -14.17 -17.90 -4.13
C PRO A 850 -13.68 -18.19 -5.56
N PHE A 851 -14.59 -18.47 -6.48
CA PHE A 851 -14.25 -18.57 -7.89
C PHE A 851 -13.91 -17.20 -8.47
N ASN A 852 -12.90 -17.15 -9.35
CA ASN A 852 -12.63 -15.98 -10.17
C ASN A 852 -13.82 -15.62 -11.06
N VAL A 853 -13.89 -14.34 -11.43
CA VAL A 853 -14.91 -13.86 -12.37
C VAL A 853 -14.55 -14.39 -13.76
N PRO A 854 -15.41 -15.18 -14.43
CA PRO A 854 -15.07 -15.77 -15.72
C PRO A 854 -14.81 -14.75 -16.84
N THR A 855 -15.24 -13.50 -16.66
CA THR A 855 -15.03 -12.39 -17.60
C THR A 855 -13.75 -11.60 -17.32
N GLU A 856 -13.04 -11.89 -16.23
CA GLU A 856 -11.74 -11.28 -15.94
C GLU A 856 -10.75 -11.64 -17.07
N PRO A 857 -10.10 -10.66 -17.75
CA PRO A 857 -9.36 -10.93 -18.99
C PRO A 857 -8.26 -11.98 -18.86
N ILE A 858 -7.43 -11.89 -17.82
CA ILE A 858 -6.32 -12.83 -17.60
C ILE A 858 -6.86 -14.24 -17.35
N PHE A 859 -7.84 -14.37 -16.48
CA PHE A 859 -8.49 -15.64 -16.17
C PHE A 859 -9.15 -16.25 -17.42
N ALA A 860 -9.91 -15.45 -18.17
CA ALA A 860 -10.60 -15.87 -19.38
C ALA A 860 -9.63 -16.31 -20.48
N ALA A 861 -8.50 -15.63 -20.64
CA ALA A 861 -7.47 -15.99 -21.60
C ALA A 861 -6.76 -17.30 -21.22
N ARG A 862 -6.37 -17.45 -19.96
CA ARG A 862 -5.72 -18.68 -19.45
C ARG A 862 -6.65 -19.89 -19.47
N CYS A 863 -7.95 -19.69 -19.21
CA CYS A 863 -8.95 -20.76 -19.37
C CYS A 863 -8.87 -21.44 -20.73
N LYS A 864 -8.54 -20.72 -21.81
CA LYS A 864 -8.46 -21.30 -23.17
C LYS A 864 -7.30 -22.27 -23.38
N LEU A 865 -6.36 -22.35 -22.43
CA LEU A 865 -5.23 -23.27 -22.49
C LEU A 865 -5.58 -24.70 -22.06
N PHE A 866 -6.76 -24.90 -21.48
CA PHE A 866 -7.19 -26.15 -20.87
C PHE A 866 -8.41 -26.73 -21.60
N ASP A 867 -8.51 -28.05 -21.65
CA ASP A 867 -9.66 -28.75 -22.24
C ASP A 867 -10.88 -28.66 -21.33
N ASP A 868 -10.68 -28.80 -20.02
CA ASP A 868 -11.67 -28.52 -18.97
C ASP A 868 -11.22 -27.36 -18.06
N PRO A 869 -11.45 -26.10 -18.46
CA PRO A 869 -10.95 -24.94 -17.73
C PRO A 869 -11.51 -24.83 -16.31
N PHE A 870 -12.70 -25.39 -16.07
CA PHE A 870 -13.31 -25.36 -14.76
C PHE A 870 -12.56 -26.28 -13.79
N ASN A 871 -12.34 -27.54 -14.17
CA ASN A 871 -11.71 -28.52 -13.27
C ASN A 871 -10.18 -28.39 -13.22
N GLU A 872 -9.52 -28.02 -14.33
CA GLU A 872 -8.06 -27.96 -14.42
C GLU A 872 -7.48 -26.62 -13.93
N TYR A 873 -8.25 -25.53 -13.98
CA TYR A 873 -7.77 -24.19 -13.65
C TYR A 873 -8.61 -23.47 -12.59
N GLY A 874 -9.91 -23.28 -12.83
CA GLY A 874 -10.76 -22.50 -11.93
C GLY A 874 -10.98 -23.12 -10.55
N LEU A 875 -11.21 -24.43 -10.48
CA LEU A 875 -11.47 -25.16 -9.24
C LEU A 875 -10.23 -25.23 -8.32
N PRO A 876 -9.03 -25.60 -8.81
CA PRO A 876 -7.79 -25.54 -8.02
C PRO A 876 -7.53 -24.16 -7.39
N GLN A 877 -7.67 -23.06 -8.15
CA GLN A 877 -7.49 -21.70 -7.60
C GLN A 877 -8.49 -21.39 -6.51
N ALA A 878 -9.76 -21.71 -6.74
CA ALA A 878 -10.81 -21.48 -5.76
C ALA A 878 -10.57 -22.31 -4.48
N ALA A 879 -10.08 -23.53 -4.61
CA ALA A 879 -9.74 -24.40 -3.47
C ALA A 879 -8.56 -23.84 -2.65
N ILE A 880 -7.52 -23.32 -3.30
CA ILE A 880 -6.39 -22.64 -2.64
C ILE A 880 -6.89 -21.40 -1.88
N ARG A 881 -7.67 -20.53 -2.54
CA ARG A 881 -8.26 -19.33 -1.92
C ARG A 881 -9.16 -19.64 -0.74
N PHE A 882 -9.95 -20.71 -0.87
CA PHE A 882 -10.79 -21.22 0.22
C PHE A 882 -9.95 -21.67 1.42
N LYS A 883 -8.85 -22.40 1.19
CA LYS A 883 -7.90 -22.82 2.23
C LYS A 883 -7.22 -21.63 2.93
N GLN A 884 -6.89 -20.57 2.20
CA GLN A 884 -6.33 -19.35 2.76
C GLN A 884 -7.32 -18.60 3.68
N GLY A 885 -8.57 -18.49 3.23
CA GLY A 885 -9.65 -17.90 4.04
C GLY A 885 -9.92 -18.72 5.30
N PHE A 886 -9.92 -20.05 5.17
CA PHE A 886 -10.06 -20.98 6.30
C PHE A 886 -8.96 -20.80 7.36
N GLY A 887 -7.70 -20.63 6.94
CA GLY A 887 -6.55 -20.44 7.83
C GLY A 887 -6.57 -19.16 8.69
N ARG A 888 -7.66 -18.38 8.66
CA ARG A 888 -7.90 -17.21 9.53
C ARG A 888 -8.57 -17.59 10.85
N LEU A 889 -9.29 -18.71 10.90
CA LEU A 889 -10.13 -19.07 12.04
C LEU A 889 -9.33 -19.59 13.24
N ILE A 890 -8.31 -20.42 12.99
CA ILE A 890 -7.51 -21.06 14.06
C ILE A 890 -6.05 -20.62 13.91
N ARG A 891 -5.50 -20.05 14.99
CA ARG A 891 -4.13 -19.52 15.07
C ARG A 891 -3.33 -20.06 16.23
N SER A 892 -4.00 -20.50 17.29
CA SER A 892 -3.42 -21.15 18.47
C SER A 892 -4.06 -22.53 18.70
N LYS A 893 -3.47 -23.35 19.58
CA LYS A 893 -4.03 -24.66 19.96
C LYS A 893 -5.29 -24.53 20.83
N ASP A 894 -5.43 -23.42 21.53
CA ASP A 894 -6.55 -23.16 22.44
C ASP A 894 -7.74 -22.53 21.70
N ASP A 895 -7.53 -22.04 20.48
CA ASP A 895 -8.58 -21.41 19.68
C ASP A 895 -9.68 -22.43 19.34
N ARG A 896 -10.92 -21.96 19.38
CA ARG A 896 -12.08 -22.66 18.83
C ARG A 896 -12.88 -21.74 17.94
N GLY A 897 -13.40 -22.30 16.87
CA GLY A 897 -14.12 -21.52 15.89
C GLY A 897 -15.21 -22.28 15.15
N ALA A 898 -16.14 -21.53 14.57
CA ALA A 898 -17.15 -22.03 13.66
C ALA A 898 -16.96 -21.42 12.27
N LEU A 899 -16.89 -22.26 11.24
CA LEU A 899 -16.93 -21.88 9.83
C LEU A 899 -18.34 -22.11 9.29
N ILE A 900 -18.98 -21.07 8.78
CA ILE A 900 -20.30 -21.12 8.18
C ILE A 900 -20.17 -20.85 6.69
N ILE A 901 -20.71 -21.74 5.85
CA ILE A 901 -20.62 -21.59 4.40
C ILE A 901 -22.03 -21.46 3.81
N PHE A 902 -22.39 -20.27 3.36
CA PHE A 902 -23.70 -19.98 2.74
C PHE A 902 -23.72 -20.29 1.24
N ASP A 903 -23.08 -21.38 0.82
CA ASP A 903 -23.04 -21.81 -0.57
C ASP A 903 -23.49 -23.27 -0.71
N LYS A 904 -24.74 -23.45 -1.16
CA LYS A 904 -25.34 -24.78 -1.35
C LYS A 904 -24.59 -25.63 -2.37
N ARG A 905 -23.79 -25.03 -3.26
CA ARG A 905 -23.02 -25.75 -4.28
C ARG A 905 -21.99 -26.69 -3.67
N LEU A 906 -21.48 -26.37 -2.47
CA LEU A 906 -20.58 -27.25 -1.73
C LEU A 906 -21.21 -28.62 -1.41
N GLN A 907 -22.53 -28.67 -1.22
CA GLN A 907 -23.27 -29.91 -0.93
C GLN A 907 -23.87 -30.56 -2.18
N THR A 908 -24.21 -29.76 -3.18
CA THR A 908 -25.02 -30.22 -4.33
C THR A 908 -24.21 -30.49 -5.60
N LYS A 909 -23.02 -29.90 -5.74
CA LYS A 909 -22.17 -30.07 -6.93
C LYS A 909 -21.09 -31.12 -6.69
N ARG A 910 -20.68 -31.81 -7.76
CA ARG A 910 -19.66 -32.86 -7.72
C ARG A 910 -18.29 -32.39 -7.28
N TYR A 911 -17.97 -31.11 -7.52
CA TYR A 911 -16.71 -30.48 -7.10
C TYR A 911 -16.72 -30.04 -5.63
N GLY A 912 -17.86 -30.08 -4.93
CA GLY A 912 -17.97 -29.65 -3.55
C GLY A 912 -16.97 -30.33 -2.59
N PRO A 913 -16.77 -31.66 -2.67
CA PRO A 913 -15.78 -32.37 -1.87
C PRO A 913 -14.36 -31.81 -2.01
N VAL A 914 -13.94 -31.34 -3.19
CA VAL A 914 -12.59 -30.79 -3.43
C VAL A 914 -12.25 -29.64 -2.47
N PHE A 915 -13.24 -28.80 -2.11
CA PHE A 915 -13.04 -27.72 -1.13
C PHE A 915 -12.92 -28.21 0.31
N LEU A 916 -13.64 -29.28 0.67
CA LEU A 916 -13.57 -29.86 2.01
C LEU A 916 -12.29 -30.70 2.18
N ASP A 917 -11.84 -31.34 1.10
CA ASP A 917 -10.63 -32.16 1.06
C ASP A 917 -9.36 -31.30 0.96
N SER A 918 -9.47 -30.02 0.56
CA SER A 918 -8.34 -29.08 0.54
C SER A 918 -7.98 -28.52 1.92
N ILE A 919 -8.88 -28.61 2.89
CA ILE A 919 -8.67 -28.16 4.27
C ILE A 919 -8.47 -29.34 5.23
N PRO A 920 -7.87 -29.12 6.41
CA PRO A 920 -7.77 -30.14 7.44
C PRO A 920 -9.15 -30.71 7.84
N PRO A 921 -9.23 -31.98 8.26
CA PRO A 921 -10.48 -32.61 8.65
C PRO A 921 -11.10 -31.86 9.84
N CYS A 922 -12.38 -31.48 9.72
CA CYS A 922 -13.13 -30.72 10.72
C CYS A 922 -14.43 -31.45 11.09
N THR A 923 -15.07 -31.04 12.19
CA THR A 923 -16.43 -31.51 12.53
C THR A 923 -17.46 -30.84 11.60
N ILE A 924 -18.07 -31.60 10.69
CA ILE A 924 -19.06 -31.07 9.74
C ILE A 924 -20.49 -31.31 10.26
N VAL A 925 -21.27 -30.24 10.37
CA VAL A 925 -22.69 -30.26 10.72
C VAL A 925 -23.51 -29.79 9.52
N ARG A 926 -24.50 -30.60 9.14
CA ARG A 926 -25.49 -30.27 8.10
C ARG A 926 -26.85 -30.15 8.77
N GLY A 927 -27.47 -28.98 8.66
CA GLY A 927 -28.73 -28.68 9.35
C GLY A 927 -29.49 -27.54 8.69
N SER A 928 -30.64 -27.19 9.26
CA SER A 928 -31.41 -26.04 8.77
C SER A 928 -30.76 -24.71 9.16
N SER A 929 -31.01 -23.65 8.40
CA SER A 929 -30.57 -22.30 8.73
C SER A 929 -31.12 -21.82 10.07
N LYS A 930 -32.27 -22.33 10.52
CA LYS A 930 -32.87 -22.00 11.82
C LYS A 930 -32.10 -22.58 13.01
N GLU A 931 -31.45 -23.72 12.85
CA GLU A 931 -30.67 -24.37 13.92
C GLU A 931 -29.25 -23.79 14.03
N LEU A 932 -28.79 -23.10 12.99
CA LEU A 932 -27.43 -22.58 12.87
C LEU A 932 -26.98 -21.77 14.10
N PRO A 933 -27.71 -20.73 14.57
CA PRO A 933 -27.23 -19.92 15.69
C PRO A 933 -27.06 -20.74 16.97
N SER A 934 -28.02 -21.63 17.26
CA SER A 934 -27.97 -22.51 18.43
C SER A 934 -26.84 -23.55 18.37
N ALA A 935 -26.52 -24.04 17.18
CA ALA A 935 -25.43 -24.99 16.96
C ALA A 935 -24.06 -24.33 17.19
N VAL A 936 -23.90 -23.08 16.73
CA VAL A 936 -22.66 -22.31 16.91
C VAL A 936 -22.40 -22.01 18.39
N VAL A 937 -23.40 -21.51 19.13
CA VAL A 937 -23.25 -21.27 20.58
C VAL A 937 -22.86 -22.54 21.31
N LYS A 938 -23.58 -23.64 21.06
CA LYS A 938 -23.31 -24.93 21.70
C LYS A 938 -21.90 -25.46 21.37
N TRP A 939 -21.36 -25.13 20.20
CA TRP A 939 -20.00 -25.50 19.83
C TRP A 939 -18.97 -24.68 20.60
N LEU A 940 -19.14 -23.36 20.62
CA LEU A 940 -18.21 -22.43 21.26
C LEU A 940 -18.19 -22.58 22.80
N GLU A 941 -19.34 -22.91 23.42
CA GLU A 941 -19.47 -23.07 24.88
C GLU A 941 -19.06 -24.45 25.43
N ARG A 942 -18.67 -25.42 24.58
CA ARG A 942 -18.23 -26.74 25.07
C ARG A 942 -16.94 -26.61 25.88
N GLU A 943 -16.94 -26.97 27.17
CA GLU A 943 -15.70 -27.05 27.96
C GLU A 943 -14.74 -28.13 27.39
N HIS A 944 -13.43 -27.94 27.58
CA HIS A 944 -12.40 -28.95 27.30
C HIS A 944 -12.65 -30.16 28.21
N ASN A 945 -13.06 -31.29 27.62
CA ASN A 945 -13.06 -32.58 28.32
C ASN A 945 -11.68 -33.22 28.23
#